data_AF-A0A016TZN6-F1
#
_entry.id   AF-A0A016TZN6-F1
#
_cell.length_a   1.000
_cell.length_b   1.000
_cell.length_c   1.000
_cell.angle_alpha   90.00
_cell.angle_beta   90.00
_cell.angle_gamma   90.00
#
_symmetry.space_group_name_H-M   'P 1'
#
loop_
_entity.id
_entity.type
_entity.pdbx_description
1 polymer ?
#
loop_
_entity_poly.entity_id
_entity_poly.type
_entity_poly.pdbx_seq_one_letter_code
_entity_poly.pdbx_strand_id
1 'polypeptide(L)'
;MTLKKKGTTSNGGKKPSSKSPQAAVKKKPTGKSPKSPRAVEKRKSTTDTEEKKKSVDLTPLKNAHVPIFFIIGGPGSGKATLGKKLAEKYGLSHVSTGDILRAEMTSLSPLGIKISKVMEAGELVPVDVVLDLLKAALVKKVAKPPKAFLIDGYPCDVKQAEQFDTDVEGTKQVIYLEAPDDVLTERLLKRGKTSGRIDDNEGTIKKRLKAYNTEIPSVVKYYEKKNKLVKIDAKGTIEEVFAAAVKQLDDVMAKLPQPIERKTINMAPLRKTKLPIFFIVGGPGSGKGTQCERIVAKYGFSHLSSGDLLREEVKSGSPRGAQLAKIMEAGELVPLEIVLDLLKEAMVKEAIKGSKGFLIDGYPREVRQGQLFEKEIQPAKSVIFFDVSDDILVERLLNRAKTSGRADDNIETIKKRLQTFATATTPVVAHYEMKKKLARIPAHGTVDEIFAEVAQHIDTALKKKDRTTTIARALIDLAPLKKAGVPIFFIIGGPGSGKGTQCEKLAAKFGLSHLSSGDLLREEVKSRTPRGGVLSKIMEAGDLVPLEVVLDLIKEAIVKKVARGSKGFLIDGYPMDVEEGEKFEEEIQEAKFVIFLEASDEVLTERLLKRAKTSERADDNRETIGRRLKTFATVTAPVVDYYDKKKKLIRIKAEGTEDEIFEEIVKHLEGHVKTTASNQGGMDMTPLKKAAVPVFFILGGPGSGRGTQCQKMAAKYGLSHLSSGELLRNEAKSGSPRGAKISKIMKAGDLVPLEIVLDLLKEAMLKEIARCSKGFLIDGYPLEVRQGERFEEEVQEPRSVIFFDASDDTLLKRLLKRARTSGRDDDNLDTMRKLLQLSKTATAPLVEYYESKNKLVRIQAEGTVDEIFAEVVKHLDTQMGKKSDSLTVERKPIDLTPLKKAGVPIFFIVGGPGSGKGTQCEKIVAKYELSHLSSGDLLREEVKSGSPRGAQLTKIMEAGELVPLEVVLDLIKEAMLKEVGKGSKGFLIDGYPREVKQGEEFEKEIQEAKSVIFFDAPDEILVERLMNRAKTSGRADDNMETIKKRLKTFTTATAPVVDYYEKKNKLVRIMAKGTVDEIFAMVVKHLDVMMATT
;
A
#
# COMPACT_ATOMS: atom_id res chain seq x y z
N MET A 1 51.46 27.90 -35.51
CA MET A 1 52.74 27.44 -36.09
C MET A 1 52.58 25.99 -36.54
N THR A 2 52.62 25.76 -37.86
CA THR A 2 53.35 24.69 -38.60
C THR A 2 53.33 23.23 -38.08
N LEU A 3 53.22 22.16 -38.87
CA LEU A 3 53.20 21.92 -40.33
C LEU A 3 53.07 20.39 -40.62
N LYS A 4 52.66 20.08 -41.86
CA LYS A 4 52.97 18.91 -42.75
C LYS A 4 52.13 17.62 -42.57
N LYS A 5 51.36 17.12 -43.56
CA LYS A 5 51.45 16.86 -45.03
C LYS A 5 52.16 15.56 -45.45
N LYS A 6 51.51 14.91 -46.45
CA LYS A 6 51.91 13.86 -47.43
C LYS A 6 51.44 12.44 -47.04
N GLY A 7 50.86 11.59 -47.90
CA GLY A 7 50.65 11.62 -49.36
C GLY A 7 50.91 10.22 -49.96
N THR A 8 49.87 9.56 -50.47
CA THR A 8 49.78 8.66 -51.67
C THR A 8 50.84 7.59 -51.96
N THR A 9 50.44 6.32 -52.23
CA THR A 9 50.23 5.74 -53.59
C THR A 9 49.78 4.26 -53.62
N SER A 10 49.09 3.92 -54.72
CA SER A 10 48.46 2.70 -55.29
C SER A 10 49.32 1.40 -55.38
N ASN A 11 48.79 0.19 -55.61
CA ASN A 11 48.32 -0.31 -56.92
C ASN A 11 47.86 -1.81 -56.95
N GLY A 12 46.86 -2.11 -57.80
CA GLY A 12 46.65 -3.32 -58.64
C GLY A 12 46.30 -4.69 -58.02
N GLY A 13 45.34 -5.50 -58.51
CA GLY A 13 44.47 -5.44 -59.69
C GLY A 13 43.76 -6.79 -59.99
N LYS A 14 42.86 -6.75 -60.99
CA LYS A 14 42.20 -7.82 -61.80
C LYS A 14 40.72 -8.24 -61.52
N LYS A 15 39.86 -7.83 -62.48
CA LYS A 15 38.55 -8.38 -62.96
C LYS A 15 38.82 -9.47 -64.06
N PRO A 16 37.85 -10.13 -64.80
CA PRO A 16 36.42 -9.83 -65.07
C PRO A 16 35.41 -11.01 -65.36
N SER A 17 34.16 -10.62 -65.72
CA SER A 17 33.15 -11.28 -66.60
C SER A 17 32.26 -12.40 -66.02
N SER A 18 30.97 -12.61 -66.34
CA SER A 18 30.01 -12.08 -67.33
C SER A 18 28.54 -12.42 -66.93
N LYS A 19 27.55 -11.71 -67.50
CA LYS A 19 26.10 -11.77 -67.23
C LYS A 19 25.29 -12.68 -68.19
N SER A 20 24.08 -13.04 -67.72
CA SER A 20 22.77 -13.27 -68.43
C SER A 20 22.53 -14.61 -69.16
N PRO A 21 21.26 -15.11 -69.33
CA PRO A 21 20.03 -14.32 -69.63
C PRO A 21 18.67 -14.73 -69.00
N GLN A 22 17.66 -13.86 -69.26
CA GLN A 22 16.18 -14.00 -69.15
C GLN A 22 15.64 -15.11 -70.09
N ALA A 23 14.42 -15.70 -70.03
CA ALA A 23 13.04 -15.18 -69.92
C ALA A 23 12.04 -16.36 -69.65
N ALA A 24 10.95 -16.19 -68.85
CA ALA A 24 9.52 -16.06 -69.21
C ALA A 24 8.82 -17.30 -69.89
N VAL A 25 7.63 -17.83 -69.51
CA VAL A 25 6.25 -17.29 -69.71
C VAL A 25 5.14 -18.32 -69.29
N LYS A 26 4.05 -17.84 -68.65
CA LYS A 26 2.60 -18.29 -68.53
C LYS A 26 2.24 -19.65 -67.84
N LYS A 27 1.18 -19.81 -67.02
CA LYS A 27 -0.26 -19.39 -67.11
C LYS A 27 -0.95 -19.15 -65.73
N LYS A 28 -1.94 -18.25 -65.71
CA LYS A 28 -3.06 -18.02 -64.73
C LYS A 28 -4.36 -18.71 -65.26
N PRO A 29 -5.58 -18.65 -64.65
CA PRO A 29 -6.07 -18.12 -63.34
C PRO A 29 -7.04 -19.08 -62.58
N THR A 30 -7.46 -18.80 -61.34
CA THR A 30 -8.84 -18.49 -60.86
C THR A 30 -8.85 -18.83 -59.34
N GLY A 31 -9.55 -18.21 -58.39
CA GLY A 31 -10.45 -17.07 -58.33
C GLY A 31 -11.00 -16.98 -56.89
N LYS A 32 -11.23 -15.75 -56.43
CA LYS A 32 -12.21 -15.28 -55.43
C LYS A 32 -12.05 -15.65 -53.93
N SER A 33 -12.00 -14.57 -53.15
CA SER A 33 -12.39 -14.47 -51.74
C SER A 33 -13.81 -15.00 -51.49
N PRO A 34 -14.15 -15.22 -50.20
CA PRO A 34 -15.31 -14.50 -49.68
C PRO A 34 -15.04 -13.77 -48.37
N LYS A 35 -15.81 -12.68 -48.24
CA LYS A 35 -15.94 -11.78 -47.10
C LYS A 35 -16.59 -12.50 -45.90
N SER A 36 -16.36 -11.89 -44.73
CA SER A 36 -17.09 -12.02 -43.45
C SER A 36 -18.57 -12.41 -43.53
N PRO A 37 -19.11 -13.01 -42.45
CA PRO A 37 -20.39 -12.61 -41.90
C PRO A 37 -20.20 -11.81 -40.61
N ARG A 38 -20.73 -10.60 -40.63
CA ARG A 38 -21.09 -9.79 -39.48
C ARG A 38 -22.35 -10.43 -38.87
N ALA A 39 -22.37 -10.77 -37.58
CA ALA A 39 -23.59 -11.14 -36.86
C ALA A 39 -23.54 -10.64 -35.41
N VAL A 40 -24.22 -9.50 -35.22
CA VAL A 40 -25.20 -9.13 -34.19
C VAL A 40 -24.97 -9.57 -32.73
N GLU A 41 -25.03 -8.56 -31.86
CA GLU A 41 -25.08 -8.54 -30.39
C GLU A 41 -25.89 -9.67 -29.72
N LYS A 42 -25.39 -10.12 -28.56
CA LYS A 42 -26.19 -10.22 -27.34
C LYS A 42 -25.38 -9.73 -26.13
N ARG A 43 -25.78 -8.57 -25.60
CA ARG A 43 -25.43 -8.11 -24.26
C ARG A 43 -25.78 -9.19 -23.24
N LYS A 44 -24.83 -9.56 -22.38
CA LYS A 44 -25.12 -10.14 -21.06
C LYS A 44 -24.27 -9.42 -20.01
N SER A 45 -24.99 -8.87 -19.04
CA SER A 45 -24.57 -8.28 -17.79
C SER A 45 -23.56 -9.14 -17.03
N THR A 46 -22.54 -8.53 -16.45
CA THR A 46 -21.82 -9.11 -15.31
C THR A 46 -21.29 -7.98 -14.42
N THR A 47 -22.12 -7.63 -13.44
CA THR A 47 -21.70 -7.48 -12.04
C THR A 47 -20.95 -8.72 -11.60
N ASP A 48 -19.73 -8.58 -11.10
CA ASP A 48 -19.11 -9.35 -10.00
C ASP A 48 -17.61 -9.00 -9.94
N THR A 49 -17.25 -8.09 -9.03
CA THR A 49 -15.87 -7.75 -8.67
C THR A 49 -15.29 -8.85 -7.78
N GLU A 50 -14.23 -9.52 -8.25
CA GLU A 50 -13.46 -10.50 -7.48
C GLU A 50 -12.43 -9.82 -6.56
N GLU A 51 -12.48 -10.14 -5.28
CA GLU A 51 -11.43 -9.88 -4.28
C GLU A 51 -10.11 -10.58 -4.67
N LYS A 52 -9.01 -9.83 -4.82
CA LYS A 52 -7.68 -10.42 -5.10
C LYS A 52 -7.02 -10.98 -3.84
N LYS A 53 -6.78 -12.30 -3.86
CA LYS A 53 -6.11 -13.12 -2.82
C LYS A 53 -4.61 -12.82 -2.64
N LYS A 54 -4.15 -12.83 -1.38
CA LYS A 54 -2.72 -12.89 -0.99
C LYS A 54 -2.10 -14.24 -1.41
N SER A 55 -0.98 -14.25 -2.12
CA SER A 55 -0.26 -15.48 -2.49
C SER A 55 0.52 -16.07 -1.30
N VAL A 56 0.46 -17.39 -1.12
CA VAL A 56 1.13 -18.13 -0.02
C VAL A 56 2.66 -18.24 -0.22
N ASP A 57 3.47 -17.96 0.80
CA ASP A 57 4.93 -18.17 0.77
C ASP A 57 5.29 -19.67 0.80
N LEU A 58 5.90 -20.15 -0.28
CA LEU A 58 6.30 -21.56 -0.46
C LEU A 58 7.72 -21.86 -0.02
N THR A 59 8.47 -20.86 0.43
CA THR A 59 9.86 -21.03 0.87
C THR A 59 10.03 -22.14 1.91
N PRO A 60 9.15 -22.29 2.92
CA PRO A 60 9.25 -23.40 3.86
C PRO A 60 9.10 -24.77 3.18
N LEU A 61 8.14 -24.92 2.27
CA LEU A 61 7.88 -26.16 1.53
C LEU A 61 9.06 -26.53 0.63
N LYS A 62 9.65 -25.54 -0.08
CA LYS A 62 10.84 -25.74 -0.91
C LYS A 62 12.06 -26.14 -0.09
N ASN A 63 12.33 -25.43 1.02
CA ASN A 63 13.48 -25.71 1.88
C ASN A 63 13.42 -27.11 2.52
N ALA A 64 12.23 -27.64 2.77
CA ALA A 64 12.08 -28.93 3.42
C ALA A 64 12.30 -30.14 2.50
N HIS A 65 12.31 -29.95 1.18
CA HIS A 65 12.56 -31.01 0.18
C HIS A 65 11.72 -32.28 0.39
N VAL A 66 10.49 -32.13 0.91
CA VAL A 66 9.62 -33.25 1.25
C VAL A 66 9.05 -33.88 -0.04
N PRO A 67 9.21 -35.20 -0.27
CA PRO A 67 8.65 -35.89 -1.42
C PRO A 67 7.12 -35.74 -1.53
N ILE A 68 6.59 -35.57 -2.75
CA ILE A 68 5.14 -35.40 -2.99
C ILE A 68 4.60 -36.52 -3.88
N PHE A 69 3.50 -37.14 -3.44
CA PHE A 69 2.75 -38.16 -4.14
C PHE A 69 1.31 -37.68 -4.38
N PHE A 70 0.74 -38.01 -5.54
CA PHE A 70 -0.66 -37.69 -5.87
C PHE A 70 -1.53 -38.94 -5.98
N ILE A 71 -2.81 -38.82 -5.62
CA ILE A 71 -3.86 -39.79 -5.98
C ILE A 71 -4.95 -39.09 -6.80
N ILE A 72 -5.07 -39.50 -8.06
CA ILE A 72 -6.07 -39.03 -9.01
C ILE A 72 -6.99 -40.18 -9.46
N GLY A 73 -8.16 -39.85 -10.00
CA GLY A 73 -9.18 -40.82 -10.39
C GLY A 73 -10.61 -40.29 -10.23
N GLY A 74 -11.60 -41.01 -10.76
CA GLY A 74 -12.98 -40.54 -10.84
C GLY A 74 -13.65 -40.31 -9.48
N PRO A 75 -14.65 -39.42 -9.36
CA PRO A 75 -15.47 -39.35 -8.14
C PRO A 75 -16.06 -40.74 -7.86
N GLY A 76 -15.93 -41.25 -6.63
CA GLY A 76 -16.36 -42.62 -6.28
C GLY A 76 -15.28 -43.70 -6.40
N SER A 77 -14.09 -43.39 -6.92
CA SER A 77 -13.00 -44.37 -7.11
C SER A 77 -12.29 -44.79 -5.81
N GLY A 78 -12.58 -44.15 -4.68
CA GLY A 78 -11.98 -44.49 -3.38
C GLY A 78 -10.70 -43.73 -3.00
N LYS A 79 -10.32 -42.67 -3.74
CA LYS A 79 -9.07 -41.89 -3.52
C LYS A 79 -8.80 -41.53 -2.05
N ALA A 80 -9.76 -40.90 -1.37
CA ALA A 80 -9.59 -40.46 0.02
C ALA A 80 -9.46 -41.64 0.99
N THR A 81 -10.18 -42.74 0.75
CA THR A 81 -10.11 -43.96 1.56
C THR A 81 -8.77 -44.66 1.39
N LEU A 82 -8.31 -44.79 0.13
CA LEU A 82 -7.00 -45.36 -0.20
C LEU A 82 -5.88 -44.49 0.37
N GLY A 83 -5.98 -43.17 0.21
CA GLY A 83 -5.00 -42.20 0.69
C GLY A 83 -4.79 -42.28 2.20
N LYS A 84 -5.87 -42.42 2.99
CA LYS A 84 -5.78 -42.64 4.44
C LYS A 84 -5.03 -43.93 4.78
N LYS A 85 -5.39 -45.06 4.14
CA LYS A 85 -4.72 -46.36 4.40
C LYS A 85 -3.22 -46.33 4.01
N LEU A 86 -2.87 -45.71 2.88
CA LEU A 86 -1.48 -45.58 2.43
C LEU A 86 -0.67 -44.65 3.35
N ALA A 87 -1.27 -43.55 3.79
CA ALA A 87 -0.63 -42.63 4.73
C ALA A 87 -0.34 -43.29 6.08
N GLU A 88 -1.27 -44.10 6.58
CA GLU A 88 -1.09 -44.88 7.81
C GLU A 88 0.03 -45.91 7.64
N LYS A 89 0.00 -46.73 6.57
CA LYS A 89 1.03 -47.76 6.34
C LYS A 89 2.44 -47.19 6.23
N TYR A 90 2.64 -46.09 5.52
CA TYR A 90 3.97 -45.55 5.23
C TYR A 90 4.38 -44.37 6.12
N GLY A 91 3.52 -43.93 7.05
CA GLY A 91 3.77 -42.77 7.92
C GLY A 91 3.81 -41.45 7.16
N LEU A 92 2.92 -41.25 6.19
CA LEU A 92 2.88 -40.04 5.34
C LEU A 92 1.88 -39.01 5.88
N SER A 93 2.09 -37.73 5.54
CA SER A 93 1.08 -36.71 5.78
C SER A 93 0.07 -36.68 4.65
N HIS A 94 -1.13 -37.21 4.89
CA HIS A 94 -2.26 -37.14 3.98
C HIS A 94 -2.85 -35.72 3.91
N VAL A 95 -3.16 -35.24 2.70
CA VAL A 95 -3.80 -33.94 2.44
C VAL A 95 -4.87 -34.09 1.35
N SER A 96 -6.14 -33.91 1.70
CA SER A 96 -7.25 -33.99 0.73
C SER A 96 -7.73 -32.60 0.34
N THR A 97 -7.73 -32.27 -0.95
CA THR A 97 -8.32 -31.00 -1.43
C THR A 97 -9.81 -30.93 -1.15
N GLY A 98 -10.52 -32.06 -1.22
CA GLY A 98 -11.94 -32.14 -0.88
C GLY A 98 -12.23 -31.82 0.59
N ASP A 99 -11.35 -32.21 1.52
CA ASP A 99 -11.50 -31.87 2.94
C ASP A 99 -11.15 -30.40 3.22
N ILE A 100 -10.12 -29.87 2.55
CA ILE A 100 -9.74 -28.45 2.64
C ILE A 100 -10.90 -27.55 2.18
N LEU A 101 -11.52 -27.86 1.04
CA LEU A 101 -12.66 -27.10 0.52
C LEU A 101 -13.88 -27.17 1.45
N ARG A 102 -14.19 -28.34 2.00
CA ARG A 102 -15.30 -28.51 2.96
C ARG A 102 -15.06 -27.77 4.28
N ALA A 103 -13.82 -27.75 4.77
CA ALA A 103 -13.46 -26.98 5.95
C ALA A 103 -13.66 -25.47 5.70
N GLU A 104 -13.28 -24.96 4.53
CA GLU A 104 -13.49 -23.57 4.14
C GLU A 104 -14.98 -23.22 4.04
N MET A 105 -15.81 -24.09 3.47
CA MET A 105 -17.27 -23.91 3.42
C MET A 105 -17.92 -23.79 4.81
N THR A 106 -17.40 -24.53 5.80
CA THR A 106 -17.92 -24.52 7.17
C THR A 106 -17.60 -23.22 7.91
N SER A 107 -16.60 -22.45 7.45
CA SER A 107 -16.17 -21.21 8.09
C SER A 107 -17.12 -20.02 7.88
N LEU A 108 -18.11 -20.14 6.99
CA LEU A 108 -19.03 -19.06 6.57
C LEU A 108 -18.32 -17.80 6.05
N SER A 109 -17.07 -17.92 5.59
CA SER A 109 -16.33 -16.84 4.93
C SER A 109 -16.96 -16.49 3.56
N PRO A 110 -16.75 -15.27 3.02
CA PRO A 110 -17.20 -14.93 1.66
C PRO A 110 -16.70 -15.93 0.60
N LEU A 111 -15.46 -16.41 0.75
CA LEU A 111 -14.87 -17.45 -0.10
C LEU A 111 -15.56 -18.81 0.11
N GLY A 112 -15.85 -19.20 1.36
CA GLY A 112 -16.55 -20.43 1.70
C GLY A 112 -17.96 -20.49 1.11
N ILE A 113 -18.69 -19.37 1.11
CA ILE A 113 -20.01 -19.25 0.48
C ILE A 113 -19.91 -19.40 -1.04
N LYS A 114 -18.89 -18.81 -1.69
CA LYS A 114 -18.63 -18.97 -3.13
C LYS A 114 -18.29 -20.42 -3.49
N ILE A 115 -17.46 -21.08 -2.69
CA ILE A 115 -17.09 -22.50 -2.87
C ILE A 115 -18.34 -23.40 -2.71
N SER A 116 -19.20 -23.15 -1.72
CA SER A 116 -20.44 -23.92 -1.48
C SER A 116 -21.31 -23.96 -2.73
N LYS A 117 -21.59 -22.79 -3.32
CA LYS A 117 -22.45 -22.67 -4.51
C LYS A 117 -21.90 -23.43 -5.72
N VAL A 118 -20.58 -23.35 -5.95
CA VAL A 118 -19.92 -24.05 -7.08
C VAL A 118 -19.95 -25.57 -6.87
N MET A 119 -19.68 -26.04 -5.65
CA MET A 119 -19.66 -27.47 -5.33
C MET A 119 -21.06 -28.12 -5.34
N GLU A 120 -22.09 -27.41 -4.87
CA GLU A 120 -23.50 -27.81 -4.94
C GLU A 120 -24.01 -27.90 -6.38
N ALA A 121 -23.54 -27.02 -7.28
CA ALA A 121 -23.88 -27.06 -8.70
C ALA A 121 -23.23 -28.24 -9.47
N GLY A 122 -22.28 -28.94 -8.83
CA GLY A 122 -21.51 -30.03 -9.43
C GLY A 122 -20.33 -29.58 -10.30
N GLU A 123 -19.89 -28.33 -10.13
CA GLU A 123 -18.82 -27.70 -10.91
C GLU A 123 -17.45 -27.81 -10.21
N LEU A 124 -16.36 -27.61 -10.96
CA LEU A 124 -15.00 -27.59 -10.42
C LEU A 124 -14.69 -26.22 -9.81
N VAL A 125 -14.16 -26.21 -8.59
CA VAL A 125 -13.67 -24.98 -7.94
C VAL A 125 -12.48 -24.41 -8.75
N PRO A 126 -12.39 -23.09 -8.94
CA PRO A 126 -11.31 -22.46 -9.69
C PRO A 126 -9.90 -22.89 -9.25
N VAL A 127 -9.02 -23.03 -10.25
CA VAL A 127 -7.65 -23.57 -10.14
C VAL A 127 -6.81 -22.84 -9.10
N ASP A 128 -6.84 -21.52 -9.13
CA ASP A 128 -6.15 -20.60 -8.22
C ASP A 128 -6.63 -20.78 -6.78
N VAL A 129 -7.95 -20.92 -6.58
CA VAL A 129 -8.54 -21.11 -5.26
C VAL A 129 -8.06 -22.40 -4.62
N VAL A 130 -8.09 -23.50 -5.37
CA VAL A 130 -7.64 -24.82 -4.88
C VAL A 130 -6.13 -24.82 -4.63
N LEU A 131 -5.36 -24.22 -5.53
CA LEU A 131 -3.90 -24.16 -5.43
C LEU A 131 -3.46 -23.39 -4.18
N ASP A 132 -4.05 -22.23 -3.88
CA ASP A 132 -3.69 -21.43 -2.72
C ASP A 132 -4.01 -22.13 -1.40
N LEU A 133 -5.21 -22.73 -1.31
CA LEU A 133 -5.62 -23.47 -0.12
C LEU A 133 -4.74 -24.71 0.11
N LEU A 134 -4.38 -25.42 -0.97
CA LEU A 134 -3.46 -26.56 -0.91
C LEU A 134 -2.06 -26.13 -0.47
N LYS A 135 -1.51 -25.06 -1.07
CA LYS A 135 -0.20 -24.50 -0.71
C LYS A 135 -0.14 -24.09 0.76
N ALA A 136 -1.16 -23.38 1.26
CA ALA A 136 -1.25 -22.99 2.67
C ALA A 136 -1.26 -24.21 3.61
N ALA A 137 -2.03 -25.25 3.25
CA ALA A 137 -2.10 -26.48 4.02
C ALA A 137 -0.75 -27.23 4.06
N LEU A 138 -0.03 -27.28 2.94
CA LEU A 138 1.30 -27.90 2.86
C LEU A 138 2.33 -27.13 3.69
N VAL A 139 2.42 -25.81 3.51
CA VAL A 139 3.36 -24.95 4.27
C VAL A 139 3.16 -25.08 5.78
N LYS A 140 1.90 -25.09 6.24
CA LYS A 140 1.56 -25.29 7.66
C LYS A 140 2.10 -26.62 8.21
N LYS A 141 2.08 -27.69 7.41
CA LYS A 141 2.52 -29.03 7.81
C LYS A 141 4.03 -29.22 7.76
N VAL A 142 4.76 -28.38 7.03
CA VAL A 142 6.22 -28.49 6.88
C VAL A 142 7.00 -27.98 8.10
N ALA A 143 6.36 -27.26 9.03
CA ALA A 143 7.00 -26.88 10.30
C ALA A 143 7.57 -28.07 11.09
N LYS A 144 6.98 -29.26 10.90
CA LYS A 144 7.56 -30.56 11.28
C LYS A 144 7.55 -31.43 10.01
N PRO A 145 8.62 -31.45 9.21
CA PRO A 145 8.58 -32.03 7.87
C PRO A 145 8.25 -33.52 7.93
N PRO A 146 7.17 -33.98 7.26
CA PRO A 146 6.81 -35.39 7.23
C PRO A 146 7.73 -36.17 6.27
N LYS A 147 7.68 -37.51 6.34
CA LYS A 147 8.41 -38.39 5.43
C LYS A 147 8.08 -38.14 3.95
N ALA A 148 6.80 -37.92 3.65
CA ALA A 148 6.30 -37.45 2.36
C ALA A 148 4.89 -36.86 2.52
N PHE A 149 4.46 -36.09 1.53
CA PHE A 149 3.05 -35.71 1.35
C PHE A 149 2.35 -36.67 0.39
N LEU A 150 1.13 -37.07 0.75
CA LEU A 150 0.22 -37.80 -0.13
C LEU A 150 -1.05 -36.96 -0.32
N ILE A 151 -1.23 -36.46 -1.54
CA ILE A 151 -2.28 -35.50 -1.86
C ILE A 151 -3.35 -36.18 -2.72
N ASP A 152 -4.60 -36.21 -2.25
CA ASP A 152 -5.72 -36.74 -3.03
C ASP A 152 -6.65 -35.63 -3.56
N GLY A 153 -7.24 -35.87 -4.73
CA GLY A 153 -8.17 -34.93 -5.36
C GLY A 153 -7.50 -33.73 -6.05
N TYR A 154 -6.21 -33.86 -6.38
CA TYR A 154 -5.41 -32.88 -7.11
C TYR A 154 -4.26 -33.60 -7.84
N PRO A 155 -3.77 -33.12 -9.01
CA PRO A 155 -4.36 -32.07 -9.84
C PRO A 155 -5.58 -32.56 -10.64
N CYS A 156 -6.53 -31.66 -10.89
CA CYS A 156 -7.77 -31.94 -11.63
C CYS A 156 -7.72 -31.55 -13.13
N ASP A 157 -6.70 -30.81 -13.54
CA ASP A 157 -6.44 -30.43 -14.94
C ASP A 157 -4.92 -30.27 -15.19
N VAL A 158 -4.53 -30.08 -16.44
CA VAL A 158 -3.10 -29.99 -16.82
C VAL A 158 -2.44 -28.70 -16.33
N LYS A 159 -3.18 -27.58 -16.27
CA LYS A 159 -2.63 -26.31 -15.80
C LYS A 159 -2.27 -26.40 -14.32
N GLN A 160 -3.10 -27.07 -13.52
CA GLN A 160 -2.81 -27.40 -12.13
C GLN A 160 -1.53 -28.23 -12.01
N ALA A 161 -1.40 -29.27 -12.83
CA ALA A 161 -0.21 -30.12 -12.83
C ALA A 161 1.07 -29.34 -13.17
N GLU A 162 1.04 -28.51 -14.22
CA GLU A 162 2.18 -27.69 -14.67
C GLU A 162 2.56 -26.63 -13.64
N GLN A 163 1.57 -25.91 -13.11
CA GLN A 163 1.79 -24.85 -12.13
C GLN A 163 2.35 -25.43 -10.84
N PHE A 164 1.82 -26.56 -10.35
CA PHE A 164 2.31 -27.19 -9.13
C PHE A 164 3.73 -27.75 -9.29
N ASP A 165 4.02 -28.43 -10.41
CA ASP A 165 5.36 -28.95 -10.68
C ASP A 165 6.40 -27.82 -10.79
N THR A 166 6.02 -26.67 -11.35
CA THR A 166 6.87 -25.46 -11.42
C THR A 166 7.09 -24.84 -10.05
N ASP A 167 6.05 -24.82 -9.22
CA ASP A 167 6.07 -24.14 -7.93
C ASP A 167 6.77 -24.94 -6.83
N VAL A 168 6.84 -26.28 -6.93
CA VAL A 168 7.29 -27.13 -5.82
C VAL A 168 8.41 -28.13 -6.21
N GLU A 169 8.78 -28.27 -7.50
CA GLU A 169 9.85 -29.17 -7.99
C GLU A 169 9.92 -30.54 -7.26
N GLY A 170 8.77 -31.22 -7.07
CA GLY A 170 8.68 -32.24 -6.00
C GLY A 170 7.82 -33.48 -6.26
N THR A 171 7.08 -33.57 -7.36
CA THR A 171 6.20 -34.73 -7.62
C THR A 171 7.03 -35.98 -7.91
N LYS A 172 6.97 -36.99 -7.03
CA LYS A 172 7.67 -38.28 -7.19
C LYS A 172 6.85 -39.28 -8.00
N GLN A 173 5.60 -39.50 -7.63
CA GLN A 173 4.72 -40.47 -8.29
C GLN A 173 3.26 -40.00 -8.23
N VAL A 174 2.47 -40.38 -9.23
CA VAL A 174 1.03 -40.13 -9.33
C VAL A 174 0.31 -41.47 -9.47
N ILE A 175 -0.62 -41.75 -8.57
CA ILE A 175 -1.45 -42.94 -8.54
C ILE A 175 -2.78 -42.61 -9.22
N TYR A 176 -3.09 -43.30 -10.31
CA TYR A 176 -4.34 -43.16 -11.05
C TYR A 176 -5.26 -44.35 -10.80
N LEU A 177 -6.42 -44.07 -10.19
CA LEU A 177 -7.47 -45.04 -9.92
C LEU A 177 -8.45 -45.09 -11.09
N GLU A 178 -8.44 -46.20 -11.82
CA GLU A 178 -9.24 -46.42 -13.01
C GLU A 178 -10.46 -47.29 -12.69
N ALA A 179 -11.66 -46.75 -12.91
CA ALA A 179 -12.91 -47.50 -12.81
C ALA A 179 -13.92 -46.94 -13.81
N PRO A 180 -14.78 -47.80 -14.38
CA PRO A 180 -15.81 -47.35 -15.32
C PRO A 180 -16.93 -46.56 -14.64
N ASP A 181 -17.59 -45.68 -15.41
CA ASP A 181 -18.56 -44.69 -14.93
C ASP A 181 -19.77 -45.31 -14.20
N ASP A 182 -20.18 -46.50 -14.60
CA ASP A 182 -21.26 -47.28 -13.97
C ASP A 182 -20.91 -47.67 -12.53
N VAL A 183 -19.71 -48.22 -12.32
CA VAL A 183 -19.19 -48.58 -10.99
C VAL A 183 -19.00 -47.34 -10.11
N LEU A 184 -18.51 -46.24 -10.68
CA LEU A 184 -18.36 -44.97 -9.97
C LEU A 184 -19.71 -44.39 -9.53
N THR A 185 -20.71 -44.44 -10.43
CA THR A 185 -22.07 -43.96 -10.17
C THR A 185 -22.74 -44.76 -9.07
N GLU A 186 -22.68 -46.08 -9.12
CA GLU A 186 -23.25 -46.95 -8.08
C GLU A 186 -22.66 -46.64 -6.69
N ARG A 187 -21.32 -46.51 -6.62
CA ARG A 187 -20.61 -46.17 -5.37
C ARG A 187 -21.01 -44.81 -4.81
N LEU A 188 -21.16 -43.80 -5.66
CA LEU A 188 -21.56 -42.46 -5.25
C LEU A 188 -23.02 -42.44 -4.75
N LEU A 189 -23.94 -43.10 -5.45
CA LEU A 189 -25.34 -43.21 -5.02
C LEU A 189 -25.48 -43.94 -3.68
N LYS A 190 -24.72 -45.04 -3.48
CA LYS A 190 -24.69 -45.76 -2.20
C LYS A 190 -24.13 -44.90 -1.06
N ARG A 191 -23.13 -44.07 -1.36
CA ARG A 191 -22.55 -43.12 -0.39
C ARG A 191 -23.51 -41.98 -0.04
N GLY A 192 -24.24 -41.44 -1.02
CA GLY A 192 -25.26 -40.41 -0.78
C GLY A 192 -26.32 -40.86 0.23
N LYS A 193 -26.77 -42.13 0.13
CA LYS A 193 -27.74 -42.74 1.05
C LYS A 193 -27.22 -42.95 2.48
N THR A 194 -25.91 -43.06 2.68
CA THR A 194 -25.30 -43.46 3.96
C THR A 194 -24.54 -42.36 4.68
N SER A 195 -24.11 -41.31 3.98
CA SER A 195 -23.19 -40.28 4.51
C SER A 195 -23.81 -38.90 4.74
N GLY A 196 -25.10 -38.71 4.41
CA GLY A 196 -25.77 -37.41 4.51
C GLY A 196 -25.27 -36.36 3.51
N ARG A 197 -24.52 -36.75 2.48
CA ARG A 197 -24.02 -35.86 1.42
C ARG A 197 -25.13 -35.50 0.44
N ILE A 198 -25.57 -34.25 0.51
CA ILE A 198 -26.65 -33.69 -0.32
C ILE A 198 -26.29 -33.59 -1.82
N ASP A 199 -25.00 -33.58 -2.14
CA ASP A 199 -24.44 -33.42 -3.49
C ASP A 199 -24.19 -34.77 -4.22
N ASP A 200 -24.39 -35.91 -3.56
CA ASP A 200 -24.29 -37.24 -4.16
C ASP A 200 -25.65 -37.69 -4.76
N ASN A 201 -26.20 -36.88 -5.65
CA ASN A 201 -27.44 -37.14 -6.39
C ASN A 201 -27.17 -37.38 -7.89
N GLU A 202 -28.10 -38.03 -8.59
CA GLU A 202 -27.93 -38.51 -9.96
C GLU A 202 -27.54 -37.40 -10.96
N GLY A 203 -28.17 -36.23 -10.84
CA GLY A 203 -27.86 -35.06 -11.69
C GLY A 203 -26.44 -34.52 -11.47
N THR A 204 -25.99 -34.48 -10.21
CA THR A 204 -24.66 -33.96 -9.84
C THR A 204 -23.56 -34.95 -10.18
N ILE A 205 -23.80 -36.25 -9.97
CA ILE A 205 -22.87 -37.33 -10.31
C ILE A 205 -22.56 -37.32 -11.80
N LYS A 206 -23.58 -37.21 -12.65
CA LYS A 206 -23.42 -37.17 -14.12
C LYS A 206 -22.55 -35.99 -14.58
N LYS A 207 -22.73 -34.81 -13.98
CA LYS A 207 -21.91 -33.62 -14.27
C LYS A 207 -20.45 -33.82 -13.83
N ARG A 208 -20.22 -34.38 -12.63
CA ARG A 208 -18.87 -34.62 -12.10
C ARG A 208 -18.09 -35.67 -12.91
N LEU A 209 -18.75 -36.73 -13.34
CA LEU A 209 -18.14 -37.73 -14.23
C LEU A 209 -17.83 -37.15 -15.61
N LYS A 210 -18.71 -36.32 -16.16
CA LYS A 210 -18.45 -35.60 -17.43
C LYS A 210 -17.23 -34.68 -17.33
N ALA A 211 -17.12 -33.89 -16.26
CA ALA A 211 -15.96 -33.02 -16.04
C ALA A 211 -14.67 -33.84 -15.88
N TYR A 212 -14.72 -34.92 -15.10
CA TYR A 212 -13.61 -35.86 -14.93
C TYR A 212 -13.12 -36.45 -16.27
N ASN A 213 -14.04 -36.99 -17.08
CA ASN A 213 -13.72 -37.61 -18.36
C ASN A 213 -13.21 -36.62 -19.42
N THR A 214 -13.41 -35.31 -19.20
CA THR A 214 -12.89 -34.25 -20.07
C THR A 214 -11.45 -33.88 -19.72
N GLU A 215 -11.17 -33.65 -18.43
CA GLU A 215 -9.90 -33.03 -17.99
C GLU A 215 -8.81 -34.04 -17.59
N ILE A 216 -9.18 -35.12 -16.88
CA ILE A 216 -8.21 -36.06 -16.31
C ILE A 216 -7.42 -36.87 -17.35
N PRO A 217 -7.97 -37.29 -18.51
CA PRO A 217 -7.17 -37.97 -19.54
C PRO A 217 -5.92 -37.17 -19.96
N SER A 218 -5.99 -35.84 -19.94
CA SER A 218 -4.86 -34.96 -20.27
C SER A 218 -3.82 -34.92 -19.15
N VAL A 219 -4.26 -34.95 -17.88
CA VAL A 219 -3.38 -35.05 -16.70
C VAL A 219 -2.64 -36.39 -16.66
N VAL A 220 -3.35 -37.48 -16.96
CA VAL A 220 -2.79 -38.83 -17.08
C VAL A 220 -1.67 -38.84 -18.12
N LYS A 221 -1.93 -38.32 -19.32
CA LYS A 221 -0.92 -38.22 -20.38
C LYS A 221 0.28 -37.35 -19.98
N TYR A 222 0.07 -36.29 -19.22
CA TYR A 222 1.14 -35.40 -18.72
C TYR A 222 2.12 -36.16 -17.82
N TYR A 223 1.63 -36.90 -16.83
CA TYR A 223 2.49 -37.64 -15.90
C TYR A 223 3.02 -38.96 -16.47
N GLU A 224 2.32 -39.57 -17.43
CA GLU A 224 2.79 -40.73 -18.19
C GLU A 224 4.04 -40.37 -19.01
N LYS A 225 4.04 -39.23 -19.71
CA LYS A 225 5.23 -38.72 -20.43
C LYS A 225 6.44 -38.45 -19.53
N LYS A 226 6.22 -38.17 -18.25
CA LYS A 226 7.27 -37.93 -17.26
C LYS A 226 7.73 -39.21 -16.55
N ASN A 227 7.19 -40.39 -16.90
CA ASN A 227 7.44 -41.67 -16.21
C ASN A 227 7.12 -41.63 -14.71
N LYS A 228 6.09 -40.85 -14.31
CA LYS A 228 5.68 -40.70 -12.90
C LYS A 228 4.32 -41.33 -12.58
N LEU A 229 3.59 -41.82 -13.57
CA LEU A 229 2.23 -42.34 -13.40
C LEU A 229 2.22 -43.86 -13.10
N VAL A 230 1.41 -44.27 -12.12
CA VAL A 230 1.04 -45.67 -11.85
C VAL A 230 -0.46 -45.82 -11.99
N LYS A 231 -0.92 -46.79 -12.78
CA LYS A 231 -2.36 -47.08 -12.96
C LYS A 231 -2.78 -48.25 -12.07
N ILE A 232 -3.94 -48.13 -11.44
CA ILE A 232 -4.52 -49.14 -10.55
C ILE A 232 -5.99 -49.34 -10.92
N ASP A 233 -6.39 -50.59 -11.16
CA ASP A 233 -7.81 -50.94 -11.33
C ASP A 233 -8.55 -50.76 -10.00
N ALA A 234 -9.58 -49.92 -10.02
CA ALA A 234 -10.36 -49.54 -8.85
C ALA A 234 -11.76 -50.20 -8.79
N LYS A 235 -12.03 -51.22 -9.61
CA LYS A 235 -13.31 -51.96 -9.62
C LYS A 235 -13.52 -52.84 -8.37
N GLY A 236 -12.44 -53.40 -7.83
CA GLY A 236 -12.45 -54.29 -6.66
C GLY A 236 -12.76 -53.60 -5.33
N THR A 237 -12.73 -54.39 -4.26
CA THR A 237 -12.84 -53.90 -2.88
C THR A 237 -11.68 -52.98 -2.51
N ILE A 238 -11.85 -52.12 -1.49
CA ILE A 238 -10.78 -51.18 -1.11
C ILE A 238 -9.53 -51.91 -0.61
N GLU A 239 -9.67 -53.12 -0.08
CA GLU A 239 -8.58 -54.02 0.32
C GLU A 239 -7.76 -54.48 -0.89
N GLU A 240 -8.41 -54.92 -1.98
CA GLU A 240 -7.75 -55.32 -3.22
C GLU A 240 -7.03 -54.14 -3.89
N VAL A 241 -7.70 -52.98 -3.95
CA VAL A 241 -7.13 -51.74 -4.49
C VAL A 241 -5.92 -51.28 -3.65
N PHE A 242 -6.00 -51.40 -2.33
CA PHE A 242 -4.89 -51.10 -1.42
C PHE A 242 -3.70 -52.04 -1.62
N ALA A 243 -3.93 -53.34 -1.74
CA ALA A 243 -2.87 -54.32 -2.01
C ALA A 243 -2.17 -54.03 -3.35
N ALA A 244 -2.93 -53.71 -4.39
CA ALA A 244 -2.39 -53.34 -5.70
C ALA A 244 -1.56 -52.04 -5.64
N ALA A 245 -2.01 -51.02 -4.89
CA ALA A 245 -1.27 -49.78 -4.68
C ALA A 245 0.04 -50.01 -3.91
N VAL A 246 -0.01 -50.84 -2.87
CA VAL A 246 1.16 -51.21 -2.08
C VAL A 246 2.24 -51.86 -2.94
N LYS A 247 1.87 -52.83 -3.78
CA LYS A 247 2.81 -53.56 -4.64
C LYS A 247 3.61 -52.63 -5.56
N GLN A 248 3.00 -51.52 -6.00
CA GLN A 248 3.63 -50.54 -6.88
C GLN A 248 4.45 -49.49 -6.12
N LEU A 249 4.14 -49.25 -4.84
CA LEU A 249 4.75 -48.18 -4.04
C LEU A 249 5.84 -48.67 -3.10
N ASP A 250 5.90 -49.96 -2.73
CA ASP A 250 6.87 -50.46 -1.76
C ASP A 250 8.33 -50.14 -2.17
N ASP A 251 8.71 -50.37 -3.44
CA ASP A 251 10.07 -50.07 -3.93
C ASP A 251 10.36 -48.56 -3.96
N VAL A 252 9.38 -47.74 -4.33
CA VAL A 252 9.50 -46.27 -4.38
C VAL A 252 9.64 -45.71 -2.96
N MET A 253 8.86 -46.22 -2.02
CA MET A 253 8.86 -45.81 -0.61
C MET A 253 10.13 -46.26 0.12
N ALA A 254 10.74 -47.38 -0.29
CA ALA A 254 12.02 -47.86 0.25
C ALA A 254 13.20 -46.98 -0.17
N LYS A 255 13.13 -46.31 -1.33
CA LYS A 255 14.20 -45.47 -1.90
C LYS A 255 14.14 -44.00 -1.47
N LEU A 256 13.17 -43.59 -0.65
CA LEU A 256 13.04 -42.19 -0.22
C LEU A 256 14.16 -41.79 0.76
N PRO A 257 14.78 -40.61 0.60
CA PRO A 257 15.78 -40.11 1.55
C PRO A 257 15.14 -39.84 2.91
N GLN A 258 15.80 -40.29 3.98
CA GLN A 258 15.42 -39.97 5.36
C GLN A 258 15.85 -38.53 5.68
N PRO A 259 15.03 -37.72 6.38
CA PRO A 259 15.43 -36.36 6.78
C PRO A 259 16.65 -36.40 7.73
N ILE A 260 17.65 -35.55 7.45
CA ILE A 260 18.87 -35.45 8.27
C ILE A 260 18.56 -34.73 9.58
N GLU A 261 18.90 -35.36 10.71
CA GLU A 261 18.65 -34.83 12.05
C GLU A 261 19.50 -33.56 12.31
N ARG A 262 18.86 -32.49 12.79
CA ARG A 262 19.51 -31.20 13.09
C ARG A 262 19.61 -30.97 14.60
N LYS A 263 20.76 -30.46 15.05
CA LYS A 263 20.98 -30.05 16.44
C LYS A 263 20.64 -28.58 16.64
N THR A 264 20.03 -28.25 17.78
CA THR A 264 19.86 -26.85 18.19
C THR A 264 21.12 -26.37 18.88
N ILE A 265 21.69 -25.25 18.42
CA ILE A 265 23.02 -24.77 18.86
C ILE A 265 22.89 -23.43 19.56
N ASN A 266 23.42 -23.31 20.78
CA ASN A 266 23.43 -22.06 21.53
C ASN A 266 24.59 -21.15 21.07
N MET A 267 24.25 -20.07 20.37
CA MET A 267 25.21 -19.11 19.82
C MET A 267 25.69 -18.03 20.82
N ALA A 268 25.13 -17.99 22.03
CA ALA A 268 25.44 -16.94 23.02
C ALA A 268 26.94 -16.83 23.38
N PRO A 269 27.71 -17.93 23.54
CA PRO A 269 29.14 -17.84 23.84
C PRO A 269 29.92 -17.12 22.75
N LEU A 270 29.62 -17.39 21.47
CA LEU A 270 30.30 -16.78 20.34
C LEU A 270 29.93 -15.28 20.20
N ARG A 271 28.64 -14.93 20.28
CA ARG A 271 28.17 -13.55 20.09
C ARG A 271 28.72 -12.56 21.13
N LYS A 272 29.02 -13.03 22.35
CA LYS A 272 29.62 -12.18 23.40
C LYS A 272 31.07 -11.77 23.10
N THR A 273 31.80 -12.57 22.33
CA THR A 273 33.25 -12.37 22.12
C THR A 273 33.58 -11.32 21.04
N LYS A 274 32.66 -11.06 20.11
CA LYS A 274 32.85 -10.12 18.96
C LYS A 274 34.15 -10.36 18.18
N LEU A 275 34.62 -11.61 18.11
CA LEU A 275 35.85 -11.97 17.42
C LEU A 275 35.73 -11.74 15.90
N PRO A 276 36.80 -11.32 15.21
CA PRO A 276 36.77 -11.09 13.77
C PRO A 276 36.60 -12.40 13.00
N ILE A 277 35.82 -12.35 11.91
CA ILE A 277 35.61 -13.47 10.99
C ILE A 277 36.09 -13.08 9.59
N PHE A 278 36.92 -13.91 8.98
CA PHE A 278 37.33 -13.76 7.59
C PHE A 278 36.83 -14.95 6.77
N PHE A 279 36.14 -14.67 5.67
CA PHE A 279 35.83 -15.71 4.68
C PHE A 279 37.00 -15.86 3.73
N ILE A 280 37.41 -17.09 3.49
CA ILE A 280 38.54 -17.44 2.63
C ILE A 280 38.01 -18.09 1.36
N VAL A 281 38.05 -17.34 0.26
CA VAL A 281 37.46 -17.70 -1.02
C VAL A 281 38.56 -17.83 -2.08
N GLY A 282 38.37 -18.73 -3.04
CA GLY A 282 39.35 -18.99 -4.09
C GLY A 282 39.11 -20.32 -4.77
N GLY A 283 39.53 -20.47 -6.03
CA GLY A 283 39.42 -21.73 -6.76
C GLY A 283 40.15 -22.89 -6.06
N PRO A 284 39.75 -24.15 -6.29
CA PRO A 284 40.52 -25.31 -5.82
C PRO A 284 41.96 -25.22 -6.35
N GLY A 285 42.98 -25.33 -5.48
CA GLY A 285 44.39 -25.14 -5.88
C GLY A 285 44.95 -23.71 -5.73
N SER A 286 44.13 -22.75 -5.30
CA SER A 286 44.56 -21.34 -5.16
C SER A 286 45.51 -21.03 -3.99
N GLY A 287 45.84 -22.01 -3.13
CA GLY A 287 46.73 -21.81 -1.98
C GLY A 287 46.05 -21.41 -0.65
N LYS A 288 44.70 -21.43 -0.57
CA LYS A 288 43.94 -21.07 0.65
C LYS A 288 44.45 -21.74 1.93
N GLY A 289 44.59 -23.07 1.92
CA GLY A 289 45.01 -23.83 3.10
C GLY A 289 46.37 -23.42 3.62
N THR A 290 47.37 -23.34 2.73
CA THR A 290 48.72 -22.88 3.05
C THR A 290 48.74 -21.48 3.65
N GLN A 291 47.92 -20.57 3.12
CA GLN A 291 47.81 -19.22 3.67
C GLN A 291 47.06 -19.21 5.01
N CYS A 292 46.02 -20.03 5.18
CA CYS A 292 45.31 -20.17 6.46
C CYS A 292 46.24 -20.64 7.58
N GLU A 293 47.10 -21.64 7.36
CA GLU A 293 48.08 -22.11 8.35
C GLU A 293 49.00 -20.99 8.84
N ARG A 294 49.49 -20.16 7.91
CA ARG A 294 50.34 -19.01 8.25
C ARG A 294 49.58 -17.90 8.98
N ILE A 295 48.33 -17.64 8.61
CA ILE A 295 47.46 -16.69 9.32
C ILE A 295 47.19 -17.19 10.75
N VAL A 296 46.89 -18.48 10.93
CA VAL A 296 46.70 -19.11 12.24
C VAL A 296 47.96 -18.91 13.11
N ALA A 297 49.14 -19.21 12.56
CA ALA A 297 50.41 -19.05 13.27
C ALA A 297 50.70 -17.60 13.69
N LYS A 298 50.44 -16.61 12.81
CA LYS A 298 50.70 -15.19 13.10
C LYS A 298 49.67 -14.56 14.04
N TYR A 299 48.38 -14.84 13.87
CA TYR A 299 47.29 -14.09 14.51
C TYR A 299 46.55 -14.87 15.61
N GLY A 300 46.77 -16.18 15.75
CA GLY A 300 46.07 -17.03 16.73
C GLY A 300 44.59 -17.22 16.41
N PHE A 301 44.23 -17.22 15.14
CA PHE A 301 42.87 -17.50 14.67
C PHE A 301 42.62 -19.02 14.61
N SER A 302 41.35 -19.43 14.60
CA SER A 302 40.95 -20.80 14.33
C SER A 302 40.54 -20.94 12.86
N HIS A 303 41.15 -21.89 12.15
CA HIS A 303 40.79 -22.25 10.77
C HIS A 303 39.71 -23.32 10.78
N LEU A 304 38.58 -23.01 10.14
CA LEU A 304 37.42 -23.88 10.02
C LEU A 304 37.11 -24.08 8.54
N SER A 305 37.41 -25.28 8.06
CA SER A 305 37.16 -25.70 6.69
C SER A 305 35.87 -26.52 6.64
N SER A 306 34.89 -26.08 5.84
CA SER A 306 33.61 -26.80 5.68
C SER A 306 33.82 -28.25 5.22
N GLY A 307 34.81 -28.48 4.36
CA GLY A 307 35.16 -29.82 3.87
C GLY A 307 35.78 -30.70 4.95
N ASP A 308 36.58 -30.14 5.86
CA ASP A 308 37.18 -30.90 6.96
C ASP A 308 36.13 -31.24 8.03
N LEU A 309 35.27 -30.28 8.38
CA LEU A 309 34.15 -30.51 9.30
C LEU A 309 33.21 -31.63 8.80
N LEU A 310 32.92 -31.66 7.50
CA LEU A 310 32.12 -32.73 6.89
C LEU A 310 32.83 -34.08 6.99
N ARG A 311 34.13 -34.15 6.69
CA ARG A 311 34.91 -35.39 6.79
C ARG A 311 35.05 -35.88 8.23
N GLU A 312 35.21 -34.97 9.18
CA GLU A 312 35.24 -35.29 10.61
C GLU A 312 33.89 -35.84 11.08
N GLU A 313 32.78 -35.24 10.66
CA GLU A 313 31.44 -35.73 10.98
C GLU A 313 31.21 -37.13 10.38
N VAL A 314 31.63 -37.37 9.13
CA VAL A 314 31.58 -38.71 8.51
C VAL A 314 32.43 -39.72 9.30
N LYS A 315 33.67 -39.35 9.65
CA LYS A 315 34.58 -40.19 10.44
C LYS A 315 34.06 -40.49 11.85
N SER A 316 33.23 -39.61 12.42
CA SER A 316 32.63 -39.82 13.74
C SER A 316 31.70 -41.04 13.80
N GLY A 317 31.22 -41.52 12.66
CA GLY A 317 30.26 -42.64 12.58
C GLY A 317 28.86 -42.29 13.10
N SER A 318 28.57 -40.99 13.33
CA SER A 318 27.24 -40.55 13.78
C SER A 318 26.16 -40.88 12.75
N PRO A 319 24.86 -40.96 13.13
CA PRO A 319 23.77 -41.11 12.18
C PRO A 319 23.76 -40.02 11.08
N ARG A 320 24.08 -38.78 11.47
CA ARG A 320 24.29 -37.64 10.55
C ARG A 320 25.49 -37.89 9.63
N GLY A 321 26.60 -38.39 10.17
CA GLY A 321 27.82 -38.74 9.43
C GLY A 321 27.60 -39.84 8.39
N ALA A 322 26.85 -40.90 8.73
CA ALA A 322 26.54 -41.98 7.80
C ALA A 322 25.68 -41.51 6.61
N GLN A 323 24.80 -40.53 6.82
CA GLN A 323 24.02 -39.91 5.75
C GLN A 323 24.88 -38.98 4.89
N LEU A 324 25.77 -38.20 5.51
CA LEU A 324 26.74 -37.34 4.81
C LEU A 324 27.70 -38.16 3.95
N ALA A 325 28.14 -39.33 4.41
CA ALA A 325 29.02 -40.22 3.67
C ALA A 325 28.43 -40.58 2.30
N LYS A 326 27.15 -40.96 2.26
CA LYS A 326 26.43 -41.30 1.02
C LYS A 326 26.34 -40.12 0.06
N ILE A 327 26.03 -38.93 0.57
CA ILE A 327 25.93 -37.69 -0.25
C ILE A 327 27.31 -37.34 -0.82
N MET A 328 28.36 -37.43 0.00
CA MET A 328 29.72 -37.11 -0.39
C MET A 328 30.31 -38.12 -1.39
N GLU A 329 30.04 -39.42 -1.21
CA GLU A 329 30.41 -40.49 -2.16
C GLU A 329 29.72 -40.31 -3.52
N ALA A 330 28.46 -39.86 -3.53
CA ALA A 330 27.73 -39.53 -4.75
C ALA A 330 28.24 -38.25 -5.45
N GLY A 331 29.13 -37.48 -4.81
CA GLY A 331 29.64 -36.22 -5.34
C GLY A 331 28.62 -35.07 -5.31
N GLU A 332 27.57 -35.20 -4.50
CA GLU A 332 26.49 -34.21 -4.37
C GLU A 332 26.85 -33.11 -3.35
N LEU A 333 26.17 -31.96 -3.44
CA LEU A 333 26.31 -30.88 -2.47
C LEU A 333 25.53 -31.20 -1.20
N VAL A 334 26.21 -31.13 -0.06
CA VAL A 334 25.56 -31.24 1.25
C VAL A 334 24.64 -30.02 1.47
N PRO A 335 23.41 -30.21 1.99
CA PRO A 335 22.48 -29.11 2.26
C PRO A 335 23.11 -27.99 3.10
N LEU A 336 22.80 -26.74 2.74
CA LEU A 336 23.46 -25.56 3.32
C LEU A 336 23.26 -25.44 4.82
N GLU A 337 22.10 -25.85 5.34
CA GLU A 337 21.75 -25.79 6.75
C GLU A 337 22.63 -26.72 7.59
N ILE A 338 22.97 -27.90 7.04
CA ILE A 338 23.83 -28.87 7.72
C ILE A 338 25.26 -28.34 7.81
N VAL A 339 25.77 -27.74 6.73
CA VAL A 339 27.11 -27.13 6.72
C VAL A 339 27.17 -25.95 7.69
N LEU A 340 26.11 -25.14 7.76
CA LEU A 340 26.02 -24.03 8.71
C LEU A 340 25.96 -24.51 10.16
N ASP A 341 25.21 -25.57 10.45
CA ASP A 341 25.14 -26.13 11.81
C ASP A 341 26.50 -26.71 12.25
N LEU A 342 27.22 -27.41 11.37
CA LEU A 342 28.60 -27.86 11.63
C LEU A 342 29.56 -26.69 11.90
N LEU A 343 29.46 -25.61 11.13
CA LEU A 343 30.25 -24.40 11.35
C LEU A 343 29.94 -23.76 12.70
N LYS A 344 28.67 -23.63 13.09
CA LYS A 344 28.27 -23.11 14.40
C LYS A 344 28.83 -23.95 15.55
N GLU A 345 28.70 -25.28 15.47
CA GLU A 345 29.24 -26.21 16.46
C GLU A 345 30.76 -25.99 16.65
N ALA A 346 31.50 -25.93 15.53
CA ALA A 346 32.95 -25.74 15.54
C ALA A 346 33.35 -24.33 16.05
N MET A 347 32.66 -23.29 15.62
CA MET A 347 32.95 -21.91 16.05
C MET A 347 32.71 -21.70 17.54
N VAL A 348 31.62 -22.26 18.10
CA VAL A 348 31.36 -22.18 19.54
C VAL A 348 32.43 -22.94 20.32
N LYS A 349 32.81 -24.14 19.88
CA LYS A 349 33.88 -24.95 20.50
C LYS A 349 35.21 -24.19 20.52
N GLU A 350 35.60 -23.58 19.40
CA GLU A 350 36.86 -22.86 19.28
C GLU A 350 36.84 -21.49 20.00
N ALA A 351 35.68 -20.81 20.07
CA ALA A 351 35.52 -19.61 20.88
C ALA A 351 35.77 -19.89 22.37
N ILE A 352 35.24 -21.00 22.89
CA ILE A 352 35.42 -21.42 24.29
C ILE A 352 36.89 -21.75 24.59
N LYS A 353 37.63 -22.28 23.62
CA LYS A 353 39.07 -22.56 23.74
C LYS A 353 39.96 -21.30 23.67
N GLY A 354 39.39 -20.12 23.47
CA GLY A 354 40.14 -18.86 23.47
C GLY A 354 40.66 -18.42 22.10
N SER A 355 40.00 -18.80 21.00
CA SER A 355 40.32 -18.30 19.66
C SER A 355 40.34 -16.77 19.60
N LYS A 356 41.27 -16.20 18.81
CA LYS A 356 41.36 -14.74 18.60
C LYS A 356 40.61 -14.24 17.36
N GLY A 357 40.00 -15.14 16.59
CA GLY A 357 39.32 -14.86 15.32
C GLY A 357 39.11 -16.11 14.49
N PHE A 358 38.29 -16.04 13.45
CA PHE A 358 37.93 -17.21 12.64
C PHE A 358 38.28 -17.02 11.17
N LEU A 359 38.85 -18.07 10.58
CA LEU A 359 39.02 -18.22 9.13
C LEU A 359 38.06 -19.28 8.64
N ILE A 360 37.05 -18.89 7.87
CA ILE A 360 36.06 -19.81 7.31
C ILE A 360 36.48 -20.13 5.89
N ASP A 361 36.98 -21.34 5.67
CA ASP A 361 37.48 -21.83 4.38
C ASP A 361 36.49 -22.80 3.74
N GLY A 362 36.39 -22.76 2.41
CA GLY A 362 35.46 -23.57 1.65
C GLY A 362 33.98 -23.18 1.86
N TYR A 363 33.72 -22.01 2.44
CA TYR A 363 32.41 -21.41 2.69
C TYR A 363 32.54 -19.87 2.77
N PRO A 364 31.61 -19.08 2.21
CA PRO A 364 30.43 -19.49 1.46
C PRO A 364 30.75 -19.85 0.00
N ARG A 365 30.07 -20.88 -0.52
CA ARG A 365 30.16 -21.33 -1.92
C ARG A 365 29.09 -20.73 -2.82
N GLU A 366 28.05 -20.16 -2.21
CA GLU A 366 26.94 -19.45 -2.84
C GLU A 366 26.60 -18.20 -2.02
N VAL A 367 26.03 -17.17 -2.65
CA VAL A 367 25.70 -15.89 -1.97
C VAL A 367 24.79 -16.11 -0.76
N ARG A 368 23.79 -16.99 -0.89
CA ARG A 368 22.82 -17.29 0.17
C ARG A 368 23.47 -17.89 1.42
N GLN A 369 24.52 -18.71 1.25
CA GLN A 369 25.29 -19.24 2.38
C GLN A 369 25.93 -18.10 3.19
N GLY A 370 26.55 -17.14 2.51
CA GLY A 370 27.14 -15.97 3.16
C GLY A 370 26.08 -15.15 3.91
N GLN A 371 24.95 -14.87 3.27
CA GLN A 371 23.85 -14.11 3.88
C GLN A 371 23.29 -14.82 5.12
N LEU A 372 23.07 -16.14 5.04
CA LEU A 372 22.53 -16.91 6.17
C LEU A 372 23.53 -16.96 7.33
N PHE A 373 24.82 -17.12 7.04
CA PHE A 373 25.88 -17.06 8.05
C PHE A 373 25.91 -15.70 8.75
N GLU A 374 25.93 -14.60 7.99
CA GLU A 374 25.97 -13.24 8.57
C GLU A 374 24.74 -12.99 9.47
N LYS A 375 23.57 -13.50 9.07
CA LYS A 375 22.30 -13.41 9.83
C LYS A 375 22.29 -14.24 11.11
N GLU A 376 22.69 -15.52 11.03
CA GLU A 376 22.54 -16.44 12.16
C GLU A 376 23.73 -16.40 13.13
N ILE A 377 24.92 -16.04 12.64
CA ILE A 377 26.16 -16.03 13.40
C ILE A 377 26.59 -14.59 13.71
N GLN A 378 27.27 -13.93 12.76
CA GLN A 378 27.63 -12.51 12.76
C GLN A 378 28.22 -12.11 11.40
N PRO A 379 28.23 -10.82 11.03
CA PRO A 379 28.82 -10.34 9.79
C PRO A 379 30.31 -10.68 9.65
N ALA A 380 30.75 -11.01 8.42
CA ALA A 380 32.16 -11.19 8.15
C ALA A 380 32.89 -9.83 8.19
N LYS A 381 34.10 -9.82 8.77
CA LYS A 381 34.98 -8.65 8.83
C LYS A 381 35.52 -8.31 7.44
N SER A 382 35.93 -9.32 6.69
CA SER A 382 36.39 -9.20 5.31
C SER A 382 36.35 -10.58 4.62
N VAL A 383 36.32 -10.58 3.29
CA VAL A 383 36.45 -11.77 2.45
C VAL A 383 37.79 -11.69 1.72
N ILE A 384 38.66 -12.66 1.92
CA ILE A 384 39.95 -12.75 1.23
C ILE A 384 39.76 -13.70 0.04
N PHE A 385 39.85 -13.17 -1.17
CA PHE A 385 39.75 -13.91 -2.40
C PHE A 385 41.11 -14.08 -3.06
N PHE A 386 41.57 -15.32 -3.18
CA PHE A 386 42.80 -15.66 -3.89
C PHE A 386 42.51 -15.81 -5.39
N ASP A 387 42.98 -14.82 -6.15
CA ASP A 387 42.73 -14.68 -7.58
C ASP A 387 43.84 -15.38 -8.39
N VAL A 388 43.46 -16.42 -9.14
CA VAL A 388 44.35 -17.29 -9.90
C VAL A 388 43.61 -17.75 -11.15
N SER A 389 44.31 -17.78 -12.29
CA SER A 389 43.75 -18.31 -13.53
C SER A 389 43.50 -19.82 -13.47
N ASP A 390 42.48 -20.28 -14.21
CA ASP A 390 42.11 -21.70 -14.27
C ASP A 390 43.28 -22.60 -14.66
N ASP A 391 44.14 -22.17 -15.58
CA ASP A 391 45.31 -22.95 -16.03
C ASP A 391 46.28 -23.26 -14.88
N ILE A 392 46.57 -22.26 -14.03
CA ILE A 392 47.44 -22.42 -12.85
C ILE A 392 46.74 -23.27 -11.78
N LEU A 393 45.43 -23.12 -11.60
CA LEU A 393 44.66 -23.94 -10.66
C LEU A 393 44.69 -25.42 -11.06
N VAL A 394 44.51 -25.72 -12.35
CA VAL A 394 44.60 -27.09 -12.89
C VAL A 394 45.99 -27.67 -12.65
N GLU A 395 47.04 -26.95 -13.00
CA GLU A 395 48.43 -27.39 -12.79
C GLU A 395 48.71 -27.72 -11.32
N ARG A 396 48.34 -26.83 -10.40
CA ARG A 396 48.52 -27.02 -8.95
C ARG A 396 47.72 -28.19 -8.41
N LEU A 397 46.49 -28.41 -8.89
CA LEU A 397 45.66 -29.54 -8.46
C LEU A 397 46.19 -30.88 -8.96
N LEU A 398 46.72 -30.95 -10.18
CA LEU A 398 47.36 -32.15 -10.72
C LEU A 398 48.64 -32.51 -9.95
N ASN A 399 49.43 -31.52 -9.54
CA ASN A 399 50.61 -31.75 -8.70
C ASN A 399 50.24 -32.16 -7.26
N ARG A 400 49.13 -31.65 -6.71
CA ARG A 400 48.59 -32.07 -5.40
C ARG A 400 48.03 -33.49 -5.42
N ALA A 401 47.40 -33.92 -6.52
CA ALA A 401 46.87 -35.27 -6.67
C ALA A 401 47.99 -36.34 -6.56
N LYS A 402 49.21 -36.00 -7.00
CA LYS A 402 50.39 -36.87 -6.90
C LYS A 402 50.95 -37.01 -5.48
N THR A 403 50.59 -36.12 -4.56
CA THR A 403 51.26 -35.97 -3.25
C THR A 403 50.34 -36.10 -2.03
N SER A 404 49.02 -35.91 -2.16
CA SER A 404 48.15 -35.64 -1.00
C SER A 404 47.26 -36.80 -0.50
N GLY A 405 47.28 -37.97 -1.15
CA GLY A 405 46.51 -39.14 -0.70
C GLY A 405 44.98 -38.95 -0.62
N ARG A 406 44.43 -37.91 -1.27
CA ARG A 406 42.99 -37.64 -1.31
C ARG A 406 42.32 -38.51 -2.39
N ALA A 407 41.37 -39.35 -1.97
CA ALA A 407 40.70 -40.33 -2.84
C ALA A 407 39.85 -39.69 -3.98
N ASP A 408 39.59 -38.38 -3.92
CA ASP A 408 38.65 -37.64 -4.78
C ASP A 408 39.33 -36.63 -5.73
N ASP A 409 40.67 -36.57 -5.79
CA ASP A 409 41.41 -35.65 -6.68
C ASP A 409 41.72 -36.31 -8.05
N ASN A 410 40.68 -36.68 -8.82
CA ASN A 410 40.81 -37.13 -10.22
C ASN A 410 40.44 -36.02 -11.23
N ILE A 411 40.86 -36.16 -12.49
CA ILE A 411 40.72 -35.13 -13.55
C ILE A 411 39.26 -34.70 -13.74
N GLU A 412 38.31 -35.64 -13.72
CA GLU A 412 36.88 -35.34 -13.87
C GLU A 412 36.33 -34.54 -12.70
N THR A 413 36.76 -34.87 -11.47
CA THR A 413 36.35 -34.17 -10.25
C THR A 413 36.96 -32.77 -10.17
N ILE A 414 38.21 -32.60 -10.62
CA ILE A 414 38.87 -31.29 -10.74
C ILE A 414 38.08 -30.37 -11.68
N LYS A 415 37.69 -30.85 -12.87
CA LYS A 415 36.88 -30.08 -13.82
C LYS A 415 35.53 -29.67 -13.23
N LYS A 416 34.81 -30.61 -12.60
CA LYS A 416 33.53 -30.30 -11.93
C LYS A 416 33.69 -29.26 -10.82
N ARG A 417 34.78 -29.29 -10.05
CA ARG A 417 35.06 -28.31 -8.98
C ARG A 417 35.38 -26.92 -9.52
N LEU A 418 36.13 -26.81 -10.60
CA LEU A 418 36.39 -25.53 -11.28
C LEU A 418 35.10 -24.97 -11.88
N GLN A 419 34.30 -25.81 -12.53
CA GLN A 419 32.99 -25.41 -13.06
C GLN A 419 32.06 -24.93 -11.94
N THR A 420 31.98 -25.66 -10.83
CA THR A 420 31.16 -25.28 -9.67
C THR A 420 31.65 -23.97 -9.05
N PHE A 421 32.97 -23.77 -8.96
CA PHE A 421 33.53 -22.51 -8.48
C PHE A 421 33.13 -21.34 -9.40
N ALA A 422 33.26 -21.52 -10.71
CA ALA A 422 32.92 -20.52 -11.71
C ALA A 422 31.42 -20.14 -11.65
N THR A 423 30.52 -21.11 -11.53
CA THR A 423 29.07 -20.89 -11.58
C THR A 423 28.46 -20.44 -10.25
N ALA A 424 28.87 -21.05 -9.12
CA ALA A 424 28.22 -20.84 -7.83
C ALA A 424 29.01 -19.89 -6.91
N THR A 425 30.34 -19.94 -6.94
CA THR A 425 31.20 -19.20 -5.99
C THR A 425 31.69 -17.85 -6.51
N THR A 426 31.89 -17.67 -7.82
CA THR A 426 32.19 -16.34 -8.40
C THR A 426 31.17 -15.25 -8.01
N PRO A 427 29.85 -15.52 -7.97
CA PRO A 427 28.86 -14.56 -7.47
C PRO A 427 29.10 -14.08 -6.02
N VAL A 428 29.72 -14.90 -5.17
CA VAL A 428 30.09 -14.52 -3.79
C VAL A 428 31.13 -13.41 -3.81
N VAL A 429 32.13 -13.52 -4.69
CA VAL A 429 33.19 -12.51 -4.86
C VAL A 429 32.56 -11.17 -5.22
N ALA A 430 31.71 -11.14 -6.24
CA ALA A 430 31.00 -9.94 -6.66
C ALA A 430 30.13 -9.34 -5.53
N HIS A 431 29.41 -10.19 -4.79
CA HIS A 431 28.58 -9.76 -3.66
C HIS A 431 29.39 -9.01 -2.58
N TYR A 432 30.55 -9.55 -2.17
CA TYR A 432 31.37 -8.93 -1.12
C TYR A 432 32.29 -7.81 -1.64
N GLU A 433 32.59 -7.77 -2.94
CA GLU A 433 33.27 -6.65 -3.61
C GLU A 433 32.39 -5.40 -3.56
N MET A 434 31.09 -5.55 -3.88
CA MET A 434 30.10 -4.46 -3.77
C MET A 434 29.96 -3.95 -2.33
N LYS A 435 30.03 -4.84 -1.33
CA LYS A 435 30.01 -4.47 0.09
C LYS A 435 31.31 -3.81 0.59
N LYS A 436 32.33 -3.63 -0.27
CA LYS A 436 33.68 -3.16 0.08
C LYS A 436 34.32 -3.98 1.20
N LYS A 437 34.00 -5.28 1.26
CA LYS A 437 34.56 -6.24 2.22
C LYS A 437 35.54 -7.21 1.57
N LEU A 438 35.62 -7.26 0.24
CA LEU A 438 36.53 -8.13 -0.50
C LEU A 438 37.96 -7.57 -0.53
N ALA A 439 38.93 -8.41 -0.21
CA ALA A 439 40.32 -8.26 -0.59
C ALA A 439 40.66 -9.29 -1.67
N ARG A 440 41.02 -8.80 -2.85
CA ARG A 440 41.47 -9.62 -3.96
C ARG A 440 43.00 -9.70 -3.89
N ILE A 441 43.52 -10.89 -3.63
CA ILE A 441 44.95 -11.16 -3.51
C ILE A 441 45.37 -11.99 -4.74
N PRO A 442 46.20 -11.44 -5.63
CA PRO A 442 46.73 -12.21 -6.75
C PRO A 442 47.64 -13.35 -6.23
N ALA A 443 47.33 -14.59 -6.59
CA ALA A 443 48.00 -15.77 -6.02
C ALA A 443 48.91 -16.53 -7.02
N HIS A 444 49.66 -15.77 -7.82
CA HIS A 444 50.64 -16.26 -8.80
C HIS A 444 52.11 -16.20 -8.34
N GLY A 445 52.42 -15.53 -7.22
CA GLY A 445 53.77 -15.42 -6.66
C GLY A 445 54.17 -16.56 -5.71
N THR A 446 55.27 -16.37 -4.99
CA THR A 446 55.74 -17.26 -3.93
C THR A 446 54.79 -17.23 -2.72
N VAL A 447 54.85 -18.27 -1.88
CA VAL A 447 54.00 -18.36 -0.68
C VAL A 447 54.25 -17.18 0.28
N ASP A 448 55.49 -16.71 0.38
CA ASP A 448 55.89 -15.60 1.25
C ASP A 448 55.38 -14.26 0.74
N GLU A 449 55.48 -13.99 -0.57
CA GLU A 449 54.94 -12.77 -1.19
C GLU A 449 53.41 -12.68 -1.00
N ILE A 450 52.70 -13.78 -1.30
CA ILE A 450 51.25 -13.85 -1.12
C ILE A 450 50.89 -13.65 0.37
N PHE A 451 51.66 -14.24 1.28
CA PHE A 451 51.40 -14.09 2.71
C PHE A 451 51.66 -12.66 3.20
N ALA A 452 52.66 -11.96 2.65
CA ALA A 452 52.93 -10.57 2.99
C ALA A 452 51.73 -9.68 2.65
N GLU A 453 51.11 -9.86 1.47
CA GLU A 453 49.90 -9.14 1.06
C GLU A 453 48.69 -9.49 1.94
N VAL A 454 48.46 -10.78 2.20
CA VAL A 454 47.40 -11.25 3.10
C VAL A 454 47.58 -10.67 4.50
N ALA A 455 48.80 -10.69 5.01
CA ALA A 455 49.13 -10.19 6.33
C ALA A 455 48.90 -8.68 6.42
N GLN A 456 49.33 -7.91 5.41
CA GLN A 456 49.08 -6.47 5.33
C GLN A 456 47.57 -6.16 5.37
N HIS A 457 46.76 -6.93 4.63
CA HIS A 457 45.31 -6.76 4.64
C HIS A 457 44.67 -7.08 5.99
N ILE A 458 45.05 -8.21 6.60
CA ILE A 458 44.55 -8.60 7.93
C ILE A 458 44.99 -7.59 9.00
N ASP A 459 46.25 -7.15 9.00
CA ASP A 459 46.76 -6.13 9.91
C ASP A 459 45.95 -4.82 9.76
N THR A 460 45.67 -4.42 8.52
CA THR A 460 44.83 -3.24 8.24
C THR A 460 43.39 -3.42 8.73
N ALA A 461 42.81 -4.60 8.56
CA ALA A 461 41.47 -4.93 9.02
C ALA A 461 41.36 -5.03 10.55
N LEU A 462 42.44 -5.43 11.23
CA LEU A 462 42.49 -5.63 12.69
C LEU A 462 42.93 -4.40 13.48
N LYS A 463 43.68 -3.46 12.88
CA LYS A 463 44.01 -2.17 13.52
C LYS A 463 42.74 -1.55 14.07
N LYS A 464 42.70 -1.36 15.41
CA LYS A 464 41.69 -0.50 16.04
C LYS A 464 41.75 0.84 15.30
N LYS A 465 40.60 1.38 14.92
CA LYS A 465 40.50 2.74 14.41
C LYS A 465 41.07 3.68 15.46
N ASP A 466 42.37 3.96 15.35
CA ASP A 466 42.94 5.13 15.96
C ASP A 466 42.22 6.31 15.32
N ARG A 467 41.82 7.26 16.17
CA ARG A 467 40.79 8.29 15.94
C ARG A 467 41.16 9.31 14.85
N THR A 468 42.19 9.01 14.05
CA THR A 468 42.94 9.93 13.21
C THR A 468 42.95 9.53 11.73
N THR A 469 42.42 8.36 11.34
CA THR A 469 42.21 8.00 9.91
C THR A 469 40.78 8.31 9.47
N THR A 470 40.38 9.56 9.65
CA THR A 470 39.06 10.12 9.30
C THR A 470 39.00 10.69 7.88
N ILE A 471 39.98 10.41 7.01
CA ILE A 471 40.03 11.02 5.66
C ILE A 471 40.08 9.94 4.59
N ALA A 472 38.89 9.40 4.27
CA ALA A 472 38.47 8.78 2.99
C ALA A 472 37.10 8.08 3.09
N ARG A 473 36.46 8.13 4.25
CA ARG A 473 35.00 8.16 4.40
C ARG A 473 34.78 9.10 5.57
N ALA A 474 34.39 10.34 5.28
CA ALA A 474 33.87 11.21 6.33
C ALA A 474 32.80 10.37 7.03
N LEU A 475 33.00 10.05 8.31
CA LEU A 475 31.87 9.73 9.17
C LEU A 475 30.98 10.95 9.04
N ILE A 476 29.91 10.80 8.26
CA ILE A 476 28.95 11.87 8.06
C ILE A 476 28.45 12.22 9.45
N ASP A 477 28.87 13.38 9.95
CA ASP A 477 28.59 13.77 11.32
C ASP A 477 27.09 14.03 11.44
N LEU A 478 26.38 13.11 12.10
CA LEU A 478 24.96 13.21 12.37
C LEU A 478 24.67 13.93 13.69
N ALA A 479 25.69 14.42 14.41
CA ALA A 479 25.48 15.25 15.60
C ALA A 479 24.60 16.48 15.34
N PRO A 480 24.68 17.19 14.19
CA PRO A 480 23.75 18.26 13.85
C PRO A 480 22.29 17.79 13.77
N LEU A 481 22.04 16.59 13.22
CA LEU A 481 20.70 16.00 13.16
C LEU A 481 20.16 15.71 14.56
N LYS A 482 20.96 15.01 15.39
CA LYS A 482 20.57 14.63 16.76
C LYS A 482 20.36 15.85 17.66
N LYS A 483 21.17 16.90 17.49
CA LYS A 483 21.03 18.18 18.22
C LYS A 483 19.80 18.97 17.77
N ALA A 484 19.45 18.91 16.49
CA ALA A 484 18.30 19.64 15.94
C ALA A 484 16.95 18.96 16.26
N GLY A 485 16.95 17.67 16.62
CA GLY A 485 15.72 16.94 16.99
C GLY A 485 14.69 16.86 15.87
N VAL A 486 15.13 16.93 14.60
CA VAL A 486 14.23 17.02 13.45
C VAL A 486 13.63 15.65 13.08
N PRO A 487 12.31 15.54 12.88
CA PRO A 487 11.65 14.26 12.63
C PRO A 487 11.94 13.70 11.22
N ILE A 488 11.90 12.38 11.10
CA ILE A 488 11.98 11.64 9.83
C ILE A 488 10.73 10.80 9.64
N PHE A 489 10.17 10.85 8.43
CA PHE A 489 8.99 10.10 8.02
C PHE A 489 9.33 9.29 6.76
N PHE A 490 8.91 8.03 6.72
CA PHE A 490 9.00 7.21 5.51
C PHE A 490 7.68 7.22 4.75
N ILE A 491 7.76 7.27 3.42
CA ILE A 491 6.61 7.06 2.53
C ILE A 491 6.91 5.85 1.64
N ILE A 492 6.23 4.74 1.93
CA ILE A 492 6.37 3.46 1.24
C ILE A 492 5.12 3.14 0.41
N GLY A 493 5.24 2.24 -0.57
CA GLY A 493 4.15 1.90 -1.49
C GLY A 493 4.65 1.37 -2.83
N GLY A 494 3.78 0.68 -3.58
CA GLY A 494 4.14 0.06 -4.85
C GLY A 494 4.59 1.08 -5.92
N PRO A 495 5.43 0.70 -6.89
CA PRO A 495 5.80 1.59 -8.00
C PRO A 495 4.52 2.09 -8.70
N GLY A 496 4.36 3.40 -8.87
CA GLY A 496 3.10 3.99 -9.40
C GLY A 496 2.08 4.43 -8.34
N SER A 497 2.32 4.18 -7.04
CA SER A 497 1.39 4.57 -5.96
C SER A 497 1.33 6.07 -5.65
N GLY A 498 2.19 6.89 -6.27
CA GLY A 498 2.21 8.35 -6.06
C GLY A 498 3.17 8.86 -4.98
N LYS A 499 4.03 8.02 -4.39
CA LYS A 499 4.96 8.40 -3.28
C LYS A 499 5.71 9.72 -3.50
N GLY A 500 6.44 9.84 -4.61
CA GLY A 500 7.25 11.04 -4.89
C GLY A 500 6.40 12.29 -5.00
N THR A 501 5.30 12.21 -5.75
CA THR A 501 4.32 13.31 -5.89
C THR A 501 3.77 13.76 -4.55
N GLN A 502 3.38 12.80 -3.70
CA GLN A 502 2.87 13.11 -2.36
C GLN A 502 3.97 13.71 -1.48
N CYS A 503 5.20 13.19 -1.53
CA CYS A 503 6.33 13.74 -0.77
C CYS A 503 6.64 15.19 -1.13
N GLU A 504 6.63 15.55 -2.42
CA GLU A 504 6.87 16.93 -2.86
C GLU A 504 5.82 17.88 -2.30
N LYS A 505 4.53 17.53 -2.39
CA LYS A 505 3.43 18.33 -1.83
C LYS A 505 3.50 18.43 -0.31
N LEU A 506 3.83 17.33 0.38
CA LEU A 506 3.92 17.28 1.85
C LEU A 506 5.13 18.05 2.37
N ALA A 507 6.26 17.97 1.67
CA ALA A 507 7.46 18.76 1.94
C ALA A 507 7.17 20.26 1.83
N ALA A 508 6.44 20.66 0.78
CA ALA A 508 6.00 22.04 0.62
C ALA A 508 5.02 22.48 1.73
N LYS A 509 4.01 21.66 2.07
CA LYS A 509 3.01 22.01 3.09
C LYS A 509 3.60 22.13 4.50
N PHE A 510 4.46 21.19 4.90
CA PHE A 510 5.00 21.14 6.27
C PHE A 510 6.40 21.75 6.42
N GLY A 511 6.97 22.31 5.35
CA GLY A 511 8.34 22.86 5.37
C GLY A 511 9.42 21.79 5.63
N LEU A 512 9.16 20.56 5.19
CA LEU A 512 10.08 19.42 5.33
C LEU A 512 10.97 19.30 4.09
N SER A 513 12.08 18.57 4.22
CA SER A 513 12.93 18.21 3.10
C SER A 513 12.54 16.84 2.54
N HIS A 514 12.12 16.79 1.28
CA HIS A 514 11.97 15.54 0.55
C HIS A 514 13.33 14.96 0.14
N LEU A 515 13.51 13.66 0.34
CA LEU A 515 14.62 12.84 -0.12
C LEU A 515 14.07 11.58 -0.80
N SER A 516 14.42 11.37 -2.07
CA SER A 516 14.05 10.17 -2.83
C SER A 516 15.30 9.32 -3.05
N SER A 517 15.30 8.08 -2.58
CA SER A 517 16.44 7.17 -2.78
C SER A 517 16.77 7.00 -4.27
N GLY A 518 15.74 6.89 -5.11
CA GLY A 518 15.88 6.76 -6.55
C GLY A 518 16.46 8.01 -7.22
N ASP A 519 16.13 9.22 -6.74
CA ASP A 519 16.71 10.46 -7.26
C ASP A 519 18.16 10.64 -6.82
N LEU A 520 18.46 10.34 -5.56
CA LEU A 520 19.85 10.35 -5.06
C LEU A 520 20.74 9.39 -5.87
N LEU A 521 20.23 8.19 -6.19
CA LEU A 521 20.95 7.23 -7.03
C LEU A 521 21.14 7.73 -8.47
N ARG A 522 20.12 8.33 -9.08
CA ARG A 522 20.23 8.92 -10.43
C ARG A 522 21.20 10.11 -10.49
N GLU A 523 21.20 10.96 -9.46
CA GLU A 523 22.16 12.04 -9.32
C GLU A 523 23.59 11.50 -9.20
N GLU A 524 23.80 10.44 -8.41
CA GLU A 524 25.10 9.77 -8.28
C GLU A 524 25.56 9.17 -9.62
N VAL A 525 24.67 8.52 -10.38
CA VAL A 525 24.98 8.03 -11.73
C VAL A 525 25.39 9.17 -12.67
N LYS A 526 24.68 10.30 -12.63
CA LYS A 526 25.00 11.49 -13.45
C LYS A 526 26.33 12.13 -13.08
N SER A 527 26.76 12.00 -11.83
CA SER A 527 28.01 12.60 -11.33
C SER A 527 29.30 12.00 -11.95
N ARG A 528 29.20 10.93 -12.76
CA ARG A 528 30.32 10.23 -13.44
C ARG A 528 31.44 9.76 -12.52
N THR A 529 31.15 9.50 -11.24
CA THR A 529 32.08 8.85 -10.30
C THR A 529 32.26 7.36 -10.65
N PRO A 530 33.35 6.69 -10.19
CA PRO A 530 33.47 5.24 -10.30
C PRO A 530 32.26 4.49 -9.69
N ARG A 531 31.69 5.05 -8.61
CA ARG A 531 30.46 4.57 -7.96
C ARG A 531 29.24 4.73 -8.87
N GLY A 532 29.09 5.88 -9.55
CA GLY A 532 28.01 6.13 -10.52
C GLY A 532 28.03 5.18 -11.71
N GLY A 533 29.22 4.80 -12.21
CA GLY A 533 29.35 3.84 -13.30
C GLY A 533 28.85 2.42 -12.96
N VAL A 534 29.10 1.95 -11.74
CA VAL A 534 28.58 0.67 -11.23
C VAL A 534 27.07 0.75 -11.00
N LEU A 535 26.59 1.86 -10.42
CA LEU A 535 25.16 2.09 -10.19
C LEU A 535 24.37 2.12 -11.51
N SER A 536 24.91 2.70 -12.59
CA SER A 536 24.25 2.70 -13.91
C SER A 536 23.91 1.28 -14.36
N LYS A 537 24.88 0.35 -14.26
CA LYS A 537 24.69 -1.04 -14.68
C LYS A 537 23.67 -1.79 -13.82
N ILE A 538 23.72 -1.61 -12.50
CA ILE A 538 22.76 -2.21 -11.55
C ILE A 538 21.34 -1.69 -11.83
N MET A 539 21.20 -0.38 -12.03
CA MET A 539 19.91 0.26 -12.30
C MET A 539 19.35 -0.11 -13.69
N GLU A 540 20.20 -0.25 -14.70
CA GLU A 540 19.84 -0.73 -16.05
C GLU A 540 19.40 -2.20 -16.03
N ALA A 541 20.03 -3.04 -15.20
CA ALA A 541 19.66 -4.45 -15.02
C ALA A 541 18.36 -4.63 -14.19
N GLY A 542 17.96 -3.60 -13.44
CA GLY A 542 16.80 -3.64 -12.54
C GLY A 542 17.07 -4.34 -11.21
N ASP A 543 18.35 -4.47 -10.82
CA ASP A 543 18.78 -5.11 -9.58
C ASP A 543 18.68 -4.17 -8.37
N LEU A 544 18.63 -4.74 -7.16
CA LEU A 544 18.63 -3.96 -5.92
C LEU A 544 20.03 -3.38 -5.66
N VAL A 545 20.06 -2.08 -5.36
CA VAL A 545 21.29 -1.39 -4.96
C VAL A 545 21.65 -1.81 -3.52
N PRO A 546 22.93 -2.10 -3.21
CA PRO A 546 23.33 -2.47 -1.87
C PRO A 546 22.94 -1.43 -0.80
N LEU A 547 22.42 -1.90 0.33
CA LEU A 547 21.95 -1.08 1.46
C LEU A 547 22.96 -0.02 1.89
N GLU A 548 24.24 -0.37 2.04
CA GLU A 548 25.27 0.58 2.49
C GLU A 548 25.42 1.77 1.53
N VAL A 549 25.18 1.56 0.23
CA VAL A 549 25.28 2.61 -0.78
C VAL A 549 24.10 3.57 -0.66
N VAL A 550 22.88 3.06 -0.48
CA VAL A 550 21.69 3.89 -0.34
C VAL A 550 21.72 4.67 0.98
N LEU A 551 22.14 4.00 2.06
CA LEU A 551 22.25 4.60 3.39
C LEU A 551 23.30 5.72 3.44
N ASP A 552 24.48 5.54 2.82
CA ASP A 552 25.51 6.59 2.72
C ASP A 552 24.95 7.83 2.00
N LEU A 553 24.24 7.67 0.86
CA LEU A 553 23.66 8.79 0.11
C LEU A 553 22.58 9.53 0.92
N ILE A 554 21.73 8.80 1.63
CA ILE A 554 20.69 9.41 2.46
C ILE A 554 21.32 10.22 3.60
N LYS A 555 22.36 9.70 4.27
CA LYS A 555 23.08 10.44 5.33
C LYS A 555 23.69 11.75 4.82
N GLU A 556 24.38 11.70 3.68
CA GLU A 556 25.01 12.90 3.07
C GLU A 556 23.94 13.96 2.77
N ALA A 557 22.80 13.53 2.21
CA ALA A 557 21.69 14.41 1.88
C ALA A 557 21.03 15.02 3.14
N ILE A 558 20.84 14.21 4.20
CA ILE A 558 20.29 14.67 5.47
C ILE A 558 21.20 15.75 6.08
N VAL A 559 22.50 15.48 6.25
CA VAL A 559 23.43 16.43 6.88
C VAL A 559 23.50 17.74 6.11
N LYS A 560 23.59 17.68 4.77
CA LYS A 560 23.61 18.87 3.92
C LYS A 560 22.36 19.73 4.07
N LYS A 561 21.18 19.11 4.27
CA LYS A 561 19.90 19.82 4.42
C LYS A 561 19.65 20.27 5.86
N VAL A 562 20.09 19.53 6.89
CA VAL A 562 20.07 20.01 8.28
C VAL A 562 20.92 21.27 8.43
N ALA A 563 22.12 21.30 7.84
CA ALA A 563 22.99 22.47 7.85
C ALA A 563 22.36 23.72 7.18
N ARG A 564 21.34 23.52 6.34
CA ARG A 564 20.57 24.59 5.66
C ARG A 564 19.25 24.92 6.38
N GLY A 565 19.03 24.38 7.59
CA GLY A 565 17.85 24.67 8.41
C GLY A 565 16.61 23.82 8.12
N SER A 566 16.76 22.61 7.55
CA SER A 566 15.62 21.71 7.34
C SER A 566 14.90 21.37 8.66
N LYS A 567 13.57 21.45 8.66
CA LYS A 567 12.72 21.20 9.85
C LYS A 567 12.32 19.73 10.04
N GLY A 568 12.68 18.86 9.10
CA GLY A 568 12.41 17.41 9.12
C GLY A 568 12.51 16.82 7.73
N PHE A 569 12.33 15.50 7.60
CA PHE A 569 12.56 14.79 6.34
C PHE A 569 11.41 13.85 5.99
N LEU A 570 11.05 13.85 4.71
CA LEU A 570 10.20 12.85 4.07
C LEU A 570 11.07 12.02 3.14
N ILE A 571 11.14 10.73 3.37
CA ILE A 571 11.99 9.83 2.60
C ILE A 571 11.11 8.82 1.85
N ASP A 572 11.19 8.81 0.52
CA ASP A 572 10.51 7.81 -0.32
C ASP A 572 11.47 6.94 -1.12
N GLY A 573 10.95 5.78 -1.55
CA GLY A 573 11.75 4.72 -2.17
C GLY A 573 12.69 4.03 -1.19
N TYR A 574 12.49 4.23 0.12
CA TYR A 574 13.26 3.66 1.22
C TYR A 574 12.39 3.61 2.49
N PRO A 575 12.53 2.61 3.37
CA PRO A 575 13.31 1.39 3.19
C PRO A 575 12.64 0.41 2.22
N MET A 576 13.44 -0.32 1.45
CA MET A 576 13.01 -1.30 0.43
C MET A 576 12.88 -2.71 0.99
N ASP A 577 13.49 -3.00 2.15
CA ASP A 577 13.30 -4.20 2.96
C ASP A 577 13.45 -3.89 4.46
N VAL A 578 13.20 -4.89 5.31
CA VAL A 578 13.24 -4.73 6.78
C VAL A 578 14.65 -4.43 7.29
N GLU A 579 15.70 -5.02 6.68
CA GLU A 579 17.10 -4.79 7.07
C GLU A 579 17.49 -3.33 6.84
N GLU A 580 17.03 -2.73 5.74
CA GLU A 580 17.25 -1.31 5.47
C GLU A 580 16.62 -0.43 6.56
N GLY A 581 15.39 -0.74 6.96
CA GLY A 581 14.70 -0.05 8.04
C GLY A 581 15.46 -0.15 9.37
N GLU A 582 15.85 -1.36 9.76
CA GLU A 582 16.61 -1.61 10.99
C GLU A 582 17.96 -0.87 11.02
N LYS A 583 18.76 -0.96 9.95
CA LYS A 583 20.05 -0.24 9.87
C LYS A 583 19.87 1.27 9.90
N PHE A 584 18.84 1.80 9.25
CA PHE A 584 18.57 3.24 9.27
C PHE A 584 18.31 3.73 10.69
N GLU A 585 17.45 3.02 11.43
CA GLU A 585 17.09 3.40 12.81
C GLU A 585 18.28 3.25 13.77
N GLU A 586 19.13 2.25 13.56
CA GLU A 586 20.38 2.05 14.32
C GLU A 586 21.39 3.18 14.07
N GLU A 587 21.63 3.53 12.80
CA GLU A 587 22.73 4.43 12.42
C GLU A 587 22.36 5.92 12.38
N ILE A 588 21.08 6.24 12.16
CA ILE A 588 20.60 7.62 11.97
C ILE A 588 19.70 8.04 13.12
N GLN A 589 18.43 7.65 13.06
CA GLN A 589 17.43 7.79 14.12
C GLN A 589 16.18 7.00 13.76
N GLU A 590 15.36 6.72 14.76
CA GLU A 590 14.08 6.04 14.57
C GLU A 590 13.11 6.87 13.72
N ALA A 591 12.37 6.23 12.81
CA ALA A 591 11.33 6.93 12.06
C ALA A 591 10.19 7.31 13.02
N LYS A 592 9.63 8.52 12.83
CA LYS A 592 8.50 8.97 13.64
C LYS A 592 7.24 8.17 13.28
N PHE A 593 6.92 8.11 11.99
CA PHE A 593 5.89 7.24 11.40
C PHE A 593 6.26 6.85 9.97
N VAL A 594 5.60 5.80 9.47
CA VAL A 594 5.73 5.27 8.11
C VAL A 594 4.36 5.31 7.46
N ILE A 595 4.23 6.01 6.34
CA ILE A 595 2.99 6.07 5.55
C ILE A 595 3.09 5.06 4.42
N PHE A 596 2.16 4.12 4.38
CA PHE A 596 2.03 3.15 3.30
C PHE A 596 0.89 3.55 2.36
N LEU A 597 1.24 3.86 1.12
CA LEU A 597 0.31 4.13 0.03
C LEU A 597 -0.11 2.81 -0.63
N GLU A 598 -1.30 2.34 -0.25
CA GLU A 598 -1.88 1.06 -0.65
C GLU A 598 -2.75 1.23 -1.90
N ALA A 599 -2.33 0.63 -3.02
CA ALA A 599 -3.09 0.63 -4.26
C ALA A 599 -3.01 -0.75 -4.91
N SER A 600 -4.08 -1.15 -5.61
CA SER A 600 -4.11 -2.43 -6.33
C SER A 600 -3.07 -2.51 -7.45
N ASP A 601 -2.64 -3.73 -7.78
CA ASP A 601 -1.70 -3.98 -8.88
C ASP A 601 -2.23 -3.43 -10.22
N GLU A 602 -3.54 -3.43 -10.45
CA GLU A 602 -4.17 -2.83 -11.63
C GLU A 602 -3.88 -1.33 -11.70
N VAL A 603 -4.17 -0.61 -10.62
CA VAL A 603 -4.01 0.85 -10.53
C VAL A 603 -2.53 1.22 -10.69
N LEU A 604 -1.64 0.49 -10.01
CA LEU A 604 -0.19 0.67 -10.12
C LEU A 604 0.29 0.43 -11.55
N THR A 605 -0.15 -0.66 -12.19
CA THR A 605 0.20 -1.00 -13.57
C THR A 605 -0.30 0.05 -14.55
N GLU A 606 -1.56 0.48 -14.41
CA GLU A 606 -2.16 1.50 -15.28
C GLU A 606 -1.40 2.83 -15.17
N ARG A 607 -1.10 3.28 -13.95
CA ARG A 607 -0.33 4.51 -13.70
C ARG A 607 1.08 4.43 -14.25
N LEU A 608 1.76 3.29 -14.09
CA LEU A 608 3.10 3.07 -14.65
C LEU A 608 3.08 3.06 -16.18
N LEU A 609 2.09 2.43 -16.81
CA LEU A 609 1.93 2.42 -18.27
C LEU A 609 1.58 3.81 -18.83
N LYS A 610 0.78 4.61 -18.10
CA LYS A 610 0.52 6.03 -18.45
C LYS A 610 1.78 6.89 -18.34
N ARG A 611 2.59 6.68 -17.30
CA ARG A 611 3.88 7.36 -17.11
C ARG A 611 4.91 6.98 -18.18
N ALA A 612 4.98 5.72 -18.57
CA ALA A 612 5.87 5.25 -19.63
C ALA A 612 5.64 5.95 -20.98
N LYS A 613 4.41 6.41 -21.25
CA LYS A 613 4.06 7.16 -22.48
C LYS A 613 4.45 8.64 -22.44
N THR A 614 4.74 9.18 -21.26
CA THR A 614 4.89 10.63 -21.02
C THR A 614 6.26 11.02 -20.46
N SER A 615 7.06 10.07 -19.98
CA SER A 615 8.36 10.35 -19.35
C SER A 615 9.57 9.89 -20.19
N GLU A 616 10.67 10.66 -20.18
CA GLU A 616 11.98 10.30 -20.75
C GLU A 616 12.78 9.30 -19.86
N ARG A 617 12.11 8.38 -19.13
CA ARG A 617 12.80 7.38 -18.31
C ARG A 617 13.08 6.11 -19.12
N ALA A 618 14.36 5.74 -19.22
CA ALA A 618 14.83 4.59 -19.99
C ALA A 618 14.42 3.21 -19.42
N ASP A 619 13.96 3.14 -18.17
CA ASP A 619 13.67 1.90 -17.42
C ASP A 619 12.17 1.52 -17.35
N ASP A 620 11.25 2.34 -17.86
CA ASP A 620 9.79 2.12 -17.76
C ASP A 620 9.23 1.24 -18.92
N ASN A 621 9.73 0.01 -19.07
CA ASN A 621 9.19 -0.98 -20.03
C ASN A 621 8.30 -2.04 -19.35
N ARG A 622 7.44 -2.73 -20.14
CA ARG A 622 6.39 -3.64 -19.64
C ARG A 622 6.93 -4.81 -18.82
N GLU A 623 8.13 -5.31 -19.16
CA GLU A 623 8.80 -6.39 -18.43
C GLU A 623 9.36 -5.89 -17.09
N THR A 624 9.94 -4.69 -17.08
CA THR A 624 10.53 -4.06 -15.89
C THR A 624 9.45 -3.64 -14.89
N ILE A 625 8.30 -3.15 -15.35
CA ILE A 625 7.13 -2.85 -14.50
C ILE A 625 6.70 -4.09 -13.70
N GLY A 626 6.58 -5.25 -14.37
CA GLY A 626 6.22 -6.51 -13.71
C GLY A 626 7.24 -6.94 -12.65
N ARG A 627 8.55 -6.83 -12.94
CA ARG A 627 9.61 -7.12 -11.97
C ARG A 627 9.58 -6.17 -10.77
N ARG A 628 9.31 -4.88 -10.96
CA ARG A 628 9.22 -3.88 -9.86
C ARG A 628 8.01 -4.11 -8.96
N LEU A 629 6.86 -4.48 -9.53
CA LEU A 629 5.67 -4.86 -8.75
C LEU A 629 5.94 -6.14 -7.95
N LYS A 630 6.55 -7.15 -8.58
CA LYS A 630 6.97 -8.39 -7.91
C LYS A 630 7.97 -8.12 -6.78
N THR A 631 8.96 -7.26 -7.01
CA THR A 631 9.95 -6.87 -6.00
C THR A 631 9.30 -6.16 -4.83
N PHE A 632 8.38 -5.21 -5.09
CA PHE A 632 7.61 -4.56 -4.03
C PHE A 632 6.83 -5.58 -3.19
N ALA A 633 6.10 -6.50 -3.84
CA ALA A 633 5.28 -7.51 -3.14
C ALA A 633 6.11 -8.51 -2.32
N THR A 634 7.32 -8.85 -2.76
CA THR A 634 8.15 -9.90 -2.12
C THR A 634 9.20 -9.37 -1.15
N VAL A 635 9.71 -8.16 -1.37
CA VAL A 635 10.85 -7.60 -0.65
C VAL A 635 10.45 -6.40 0.21
N THR A 636 9.63 -5.49 -0.34
CA THR A 636 9.24 -4.24 0.34
C THR A 636 7.96 -4.35 1.17
N ALA A 637 7.00 -5.18 0.77
CA ALA A 637 5.76 -5.39 1.54
C ALA A 637 6.01 -5.82 3.01
N PRO A 638 7.02 -6.67 3.34
CA PRO A 638 7.37 -6.99 4.72
C PRO A 638 7.74 -5.78 5.61
N VAL A 639 8.19 -4.67 5.02
CA VAL A 639 8.46 -3.40 5.74
C VAL A 639 7.19 -2.87 6.38
N VAL A 640 6.06 -3.03 5.70
CA VAL A 640 4.74 -2.61 6.19
C VAL A 640 4.45 -3.33 7.52
N ASP A 641 4.55 -4.66 7.54
CA ASP A 641 4.30 -5.47 8.74
C ASP A 641 5.31 -5.18 9.87
N TYR A 642 6.57 -4.89 9.54
CA TYR A 642 7.59 -4.51 10.51
C TYR A 642 7.21 -3.21 11.25
N TYR A 643 6.84 -2.15 10.53
CA TYR A 643 6.43 -0.89 11.16
C TYR A 643 5.01 -0.93 11.76
N ASP A 644 4.14 -1.82 11.28
CA ASP A 644 2.81 -2.09 11.87
C ASP A 644 2.96 -2.68 13.27
N LYS A 645 3.84 -3.68 13.44
CA LYS A 645 4.18 -4.27 14.75
C LYS A 645 4.77 -3.25 15.73
N LYS A 646 5.50 -2.25 15.22
CA LYS A 646 6.00 -1.12 16.01
C LYS A 646 4.94 -0.05 16.30
N LYS A 647 3.71 -0.20 15.80
CA LYS A 647 2.62 0.79 15.89
C LYS A 647 2.97 2.15 15.29
N LYS A 648 3.79 2.15 14.24
CA LYS A 648 4.27 3.36 13.55
C LYS A 648 3.78 3.47 12.11
N LEU A 649 3.03 2.47 11.63
CA LEU A 649 2.49 2.45 10.29
C LEU A 649 1.15 3.19 10.21
N ILE A 650 1.02 4.01 9.16
CA ILE A 650 -0.23 4.64 8.73
C ILE A 650 -0.54 4.11 7.34
N ARG A 651 -1.71 3.48 7.15
CA ARG A 651 -2.15 2.95 5.85
C ARG A 651 -3.08 3.97 5.18
N ILE A 652 -2.81 4.30 3.92
CA ILE A 652 -3.56 5.26 3.13
C ILE A 652 -3.95 4.60 1.81
N LYS A 653 -5.23 4.68 1.44
CA LYS A 653 -5.72 4.07 0.21
C LYS A 653 -5.38 4.96 -0.99
N ALA A 654 -4.45 4.54 -1.83
CA ALA A 654 -3.88 5.31 -2.93
C ALA A 654 -4.56 5.09 -4.29
N GLU A 655 -5.89 4.91 -4.30
CA GLU A 655 -6.70 4.65 -5.52
C GLU A 655 -7.48 5.89 -6.00
N GLY A 656 -7.51 6.97 -5.21
CA GLY A 656 -8.19 8.23 -5.52
C GLY A 656 -7.38 9.20 -6.39
N THR A 657 -7.88 10.43 -6.49
CA THR A 657 -7.15 11.53 -7.13
C THR A 657 -5.90 11.91 -6.32
N GLU A 658 -4.95 12.58 -6.96
CA GLU A 658 -3.72 13.00 -6.30
C GLU A 658 -3.99 13.91 -5.08
N ASP A 659 -5.04 14.73 -5.14
CA ASP A 659 -5.44 15.65 -4.06
C ASP A 659 -6.16 14.93 -2.92
N GLU A 660 -7.05 13.97 -3.21
CA GLU A 660 -7.70 13.12 -2.19
C GLU A 660 -6.66 12.36 -1.36
N ILE A 661 -5.71 11.71 -2.04
CA ILE A 661 -4.62 10.97 -1.38
C ILE A 661 -3.78 11.94 -0.54
N PHE A 662 -3.51 13.14 -1.05
CA PHE A 662 -2.74 14.16 -0.34
C PHE A 662 -3.44 14.60 0.95
N GLU A 663 -4.75 14.90 0.88
CA GLU A 663 -5.56 15.30 2.03
C GLU A 663 -5.64 14.20 3.10
N GLU A 664 -5.79 12.94 2.68
CA GLU A 664 -5.81 11.79 3.58
C GLU A 664 -4.47 11.64 4.33
N ILE A 665 -3.34 11.81 3.65
CA ILE A 665 -2.01 11.78 4.28
C ILE A 665 -1.84 12.95 5.25
N VAL A 666 -2.27 14.14 4.84
CA VAL A 666 -2.23 15.36 5.65
C VAL A 666 -2.99 15.19 6.96
N LYS A 667 -4.20 14.64 6.93
CA LYS A 667 -5.02 14.39 8.13
C LYS A 667 -4.25 13.58 9.19
N HIS A 668 -3.46 12.61 8.74
CA HIS A 668 -2.64 11.79 9.62
C HIS A 668 -1.36 12.50 10.09
N LEU A 669 -0.75 13.36 9.26
CA LEU A 669 0.45 14.11 9.62
C LEU A 669 0.19 15.33 10.51
N GLU A 670 -0.97 15.99 10.38
CA GLU A 670 -1.31 17.22 11.11
C GLU A 670 -1.35 17.03 12.64
N GLY A 671 -1.73 15.84 13.14
CA GLY A 671 -1.67 15.51 14.57
C GLY A 671 -0.26 15.23 15.09
N HIS A 672 0.66 14.81 14.22
CA HIS A 672 1.98 14.28 14.61
C HIS A 672 3.15 15.23 14.32
N VAL A 673 2.95 16.18 13.41
CA VAL A 673 3.87 17.30 13.14
C VAL A 673 3.62 18.45 14.14
N LYS A 674 2.49 18.44 14.87
CA LYS A 674 2.23 19.30 16.04
C LYS A 674 3.01 18.84 17.28
N THR A 675 4.35 18.97 17.27
CA THR A 675 5.20 19.03 18.50
C THR A 675 6.67 19.42 18.25
N THR A 676 7.01 20.08 17.15
CA THR A 676 8.32 20.78 17.01
C THR A 676 8.21 22.17 16.39
N ALA A 677 7.00 22.71 16.28
CA ALA A 677 6.75 24.06 15.81
C ALA A 677 5.91 24.85 16.83
N SER A 678 6.35 24.86 18.10
CA SER A 678 6.13 26.04 18.92
C SER A 678 7.39 26.91 18.84
N ASN A 679 7.19 28.10 18.29
CA ASN A 679 8.11 29.24 18.17
C ASN A 679 9.02 29.34 16.92
N GLN A 680 8.54 30.26 16.07
CA GLN A 680 9.24 31.19 15.17
C GLN A 680 9.39 30.79 13.69
N GLY A 681 8.59 31.47 12.86
CA GLY A 681 8.69 31.49 11.40
C GLY A 681 7.38 31.84 10.66
N GLY A 682 6.22 31.79 11.31
CA GLY A 682 4.98 32.32 10.74
C GLY A 682 4.90 33.83 10.96
N MET A 683 4.57 34.60 9.93
CA MET A 683 4.33 36.04 10.04
C MET A 683 3.15 36.25 11.00
N ASP A 684 3.37 37.02 12.08
CA ASP A 684 2.37 37.19 13.14
C ASP A 684 1.16 37.99 12.62
N MET A 685 0.02 37.32 12.45
CA MET A 685 -1.25 37.94 12.02
C MET A 685 -2.09 38.46 13.19
N THR A 686 -1.59 38.41 14.43
CA THR A 686 -2.26 38.96 15.61
C THR A 686 -2.64 40.45 15.45
N PRO A 687 -1.85 41.32 14.78
CA PRO A 687 -2.27 42.70 14.51
C PRO A 687 -3.57 42.81 13.73
N LEU A 688 -3.80 41.94 12.73
CA LEU A 688 -5.04 41.90 11.95
C LEU A 688 -6.21 41.44 12.81
N LYS A 689 -6.03 40.36 13.57
CA LYS A 689 -7.08 39.80 14.45
C LYS A 689 -7.49 40.80 15.54
N LYS A 690 -6.53 41.58 16.07
CA LYS A 690 -6.79 42.67 17.04
C LYS A 690 -7.49 43.86 16.40
N ALA A 691 -7.16 44.20 15.16
CA ALA A 691 -7.79 45.32 14.46
C ALA A 691 -9.26 45.04 14.08
N ALA A 692 -9.67 43.77 14.04
CA ALA A 692 -11.04 43.34 13.72
C ALA A 692 -11.60 43.92 12.41
N VAL A 693 -10.71 44.18 11.44
CA VAL A 693 -11.06 44.78 10.15
C VAL A 693 -11.60 43.70 9.18
N PRO A 694 -12.68 43.98 8.43
CA PRO A 694 -13.30 43.00 7.54
C PRO A 694 -12.41 42.66 6.32
N VAL A 695 -12.51 41.42 5.85
CA VAL A 695 -11.95 40.96 4.56
C VAL A 695 -13.10 40.58 3.63
N PHE A 696 -13.03 41.01 2.38
CA PHE A 696 -13.95 40.62 1.31
C PHE A 696 -13.16 39.96 0.18
N PHE A 697 -13.60 38.77 -0.24
CA PHE A 697 -13.06 38.13 -1.43
C PHE A 697 -13.82 38.56 -2.67
N ILE A 698 -13.09 38.89 -3.73
CA ILE A 698 -13.66 39.38 -4.99
C ILE A 698 -13.33 38.37 -6.09
N LEU A 699 -14.36 37.60 -6.47
CA LEU A 699 -14.28 36.49 -7.41
C LEU A 699 -14.96 36.85 -8.75
N GLY A 700 -14.59 36.11 -9.80
CA GLY A 700 -15.12 36.28 -11.15
C GLY A 700 -14.07 36.00 -12.22
N GLY A 701 -14.50 35.82 -13.47
CA GLY A 701 -13.60 35.54 -14.58
C GLY A 701 -12.62 36.69 -14.88
N PRO A 702 -11.49 36.45 -15.55
CA PRO A 702 -10.67 37.53 -16.10
C PRO A 702 -11.51 38.38 -17.07
N GLY A 703 -11.53 39.71 -16.87
CA GLY A 703 -12.35 40.62 -17.70
C GLY A 703 -13.74 40.93 -17.14
N SER A 704 -14.14 40.38 -15.99
CA SER A 704 -15.44 40.65 -15.37
C SER A 704 -15.57 42.06 -14.76
N GLY A 705 -14.47 42.81 -14.63
CA GLY A 705 -14.47 44.18 -14.10
C GLY A 705 -14.15 44.30 -12.61
N ARG A 706 -13.79 43.18 -11.95
CA ARG A 706 -13.41 43.12 -10.51
C ARG A 706 -12.47 44.21 -10.06
N GLY A 707 -11.31 44.37 -10.71
CA GLY A 707 -10.33 45.37 -10.31
C GLY A 707 -10.85 46.82 -10.39
N THR A 708 -11.66 47.13 -11.41
CA THR A 708 -12.30 48.45 -11.55
C THR A 708 -13.30 48.70 -10.41
N GLN A 709 -14.10 47.70 -10.07
CA GLN A 709 -15.05 47.81 -8.96
C GLN A 709 -14.34 47.88 -7.61
N CYS A 710 -13.27 47.11 -7.40
CA CYS A 710 -12.45 47.15 -6.20
C CYS A 710 -11.84 48.54 -5.96
N GLN A 711 -11.37 49.22 -7.00
CA GLN A 711 -10.85 50.58 -6.88
C GLN A 711 -11.92 51.58 -6.42
N LYS A 712 -13.13 51.51 -7.00
CA LYS A 712 -14.25 52.35 -6.57
C LYS A 712 -14.71 52.02 -5.13
N MET A 713 -14.75 50.74 -4.76
CA MET A 713 -15.11 50.28 -3.42
C MET A 713 -14.07 50.71 -2.37
N ALA A 714 -12.78 50.57 -2.68
CA ALA A 714 -11.68 51.02 -1.85
C ALA A 714 -11.79 52.52 -1.55
N ALA A 715 -12.01 53.33 -2.58
CA ALA A 715 -12.18 54.77 -2.44
C ALA A 715 -13.42 55.16 -1.62
N LYS A 716 -14.58 54.49 -1.85
CA LYS A 716 -15.83 54.80 -1.15
C LYS A 716 -15.81 54.43 0.34
N TYR A 717 -15.28 53.25 0.67
CA TYR A 717 -15.37 52.68 2.03
C TYR A 717 -14.06 52.78 2.83
N GLY A 718 -12.98 53.31 2.23
CA GLY A 718 -11.67 53.40 2.88
C GLY A 718 -11.00 52.03 3.08
N LEU A 719 -11.25 51.09 2.16
CA LEU A 719 -10.68 49.74 2.19
C LEU A 719 -9.39 49.68 1.36
N SER A 720 -8.46 48.79 1.71
CA SER A 720 -7.27 48.52 0.89
C SER A 720 -7.56 47.43 -0.14
N HIS A 721 -7.34 47.73 -1.41
CA HIS A 721 -7.44 46.74 -2.49
C HIS A 721 -6.12 46.01 -2.70
N LEU A 722 -6.14 44.69 -2.52
CA LEU A 722 -5.00 43.79 -2.68
C LEU A 722 -5.29 42.84 -3.85
N SER A 723 -4.68 43.08 -5.00
CA SER A 723 -4.77 42.18 -6.15
C SER A 723 -3.60 41.20 -6.15
N SER A 724 -3.88 39.90 -6.08
CA SER A 724 -2.85 38.84 -6.12
C SER A 724 -1.96 38.97 -7.36
N GLY A 725 -2.55 39.25 -8.53
CA GLY A 725 -1.82 39.44 -9.77
C GLY A 725 -0.92 40.67 -9.76
N GLU A 726 -1.29 41.74 -9.05
CA GLU A 726 -0.44 42.93 -8.91
C GLU A 726 0.71 42.70 -7.94
N LEU A 727 0.44 42.05 -6.79
CA LEU A 727 1.47 41.64 -5.84
C LEU A 727 2.52 40.74 -6.50
N LEU A 728 2.09 39.77 -7.30
CA LEU A 728 2.98 38.88 -8.05
C LEU A 728 3.82 39.63 -9.09
N ARG A 729 3.24 40.58 -9.84
CA ARG A 729 3.99 41.39 -10.81
C ARG A 729 5.00 42.31 -10.14
N ASN A 730 4.65 42.89 -9.00
CA ASN A 730 5.54 43.75 -8.23
C ASN A 730 6.71 42.93 -7.67
N GLU A 731 6.44 41.75 -7.11
CA GLU A 731 7.48 40.84 -6.64
C GLU A 731 8.36 40.34 -7.79
N ALA A 732 7.78 40.03 -8.95
CA ALA A 732 8.54 39.63 -10.14
C ALA A 732 9.52 40.71 -10.64
N LYS A 733 9.19 42.00 -10.42
CA LYS A 733 10.03 43.15 -10.76
C LYS A 733 11.06 43.50 -9.68
N SER A 734 10.95 42.94 -8.48
CA SER A 734 11.83 43.26 -7.34
C SER A 734 13.27 42.81 -7.52
N GLY A 735 13.54 41.88 -8.45
CA GLY A 735 14.86 41.26 -8.62
C GLY A 735 15.21 40.21 -7.55
N SER A 736 14.30 39.91 -6.62
CA SER A 736 14.52 38.90 -5.57
C SER A 736 14.59 37.47 -6.16
N PRO A 737 15.20 36.50 -5.47
CA PRO A 737 15.15 35.09 -5.88
C PRO A 737 13.72 34.55 -6.00
N ARG A 738 12.81 35.00 -5.12
CA ARG A 738 11.37 34.70 -5.15
C ARG A 738 10.73 35.32 -6.41
N GLY A 739 11.07 36.57 -6.70
CA GLY A 739 10.63 37.32 -7.89
C GLY A 739 11.09 36.71 -9.21
N ALA A 740 12.33 36.24 -9.30
CA ALA A 740 12.85 35.55 -10.49
C ALA A 740 12.06 34.26 -10.79
N LYS A 741 11.71 33.50 -9.74
CA LYS A 741 10.87 32.29 -9.86
C LYS A 741 9.45 32.65 -10.31
N ILE A 742 8.83 33.65 -9.69
CA ILE A 742 7.49 34.14 -10.08
C ILE A 742 7.48 34.61 -11.53
N SER A 743 8.47 35.40 -11.94
CA SER A 743 8.61 35.91 -13.31
C SER A 743 8.65 34.78 -14.35
N LYS A 744 9.40 33.70 -14.06
CA LYS A 744 9.47 32.52 -14.95
C LYS A 744 8.13 31.80 -15.08
N ILE A 745 7.43 31.60 -13.96
CA ILE A 745 6.12 30.92 -13.92
C ILE A 745 5.06 31.75 -14.66
N MET A 746 5.02 33.06 -14.41
CA MET A 746 4.07 33.96 -15.05
C MET A 746 4.28 34.05 -16.57
N LYS A 747 5.54 34.10 -17.04
CA LYS A 747 5.86 34.07 -18.48
C LYS A 747 5.45 32.76 -19.17
N ALA A 748 5.37 31.66 -18.43
CA ALA A 748 4.90 30.37 -18.94
C ALA A 748 3.35 30.24 -18.96
N GLY A 749 2.63 31.21 -18.38
CA GLY A 749 1.18 31.15 -18.24
C GLY A 749 0.70 30.07 -17.27
N ASP A 750 1.50 29.78 -16.24
CA ASP A 750 1.18 28.82 -15.18
C ASP A 750 0.78 29.54 -13.88
N LEU A 751 0.07 28.84 -12.99
CA LEU A 751 -0.34 29.38 -11.69
C LEU A 751 0.84 29.37 -10.71
N VAL A 752 1.05 30.50 -10.02
CA VAL A 752 2.06 30.62 -8.97
C VAL A 752 1.61 29.81 -7.74
N PRO A 753 2.49 28.99 -7.11
CA PRO A 753 2.14 28.19 -5.95
C PRO A 753 1.46 28.99 -4.82
N LEU A 754 0.47 28.37 -4.19
CA LEU A 754 -0.38 28.95 -3.15
C LEU A 754 0.41 29.63 -2.03
N GLU A 755 1.44 28.97 -1.52
CA GLU A 755 2.27 29.46 -0.41
C GLU A 755 2.86 30.84 -0.74
N ILE A 756 3.33 31.01 -1.98
CA ILE A 756 3.94 32.26 -2.43
C ILE A 756 2.89 33.38 -2.49
N VAL A 757 1.67 33.08 -2.94
CA VAL A 757 0.59 34.07 -3.05
C VAL A 757 0.09 34.48 -1.67
N LEU A 758 -0.15 33.52 -0.78
CA LEU A 758 -0.64 33.77 0.58
C LEU A 758 0.37 34.57 1.42
N ASP A 759 1.67 34.27 1.30
CA ASP A 759 2.70 35.02 2.01
C ASP A 759 2.79 36.48 1.52
N LEU A 760 2.72 36.72 0.20
CA LEU A 760 2.68 38.09 -0.35
C LEU A 760 1.44 38.85 0.12
N LEU A 761 0.28 38.17 0.21
CA LEU A 761 -0.95 38.76 0.71
C LEU A 761 -0.83 39.16 2.18
N LYS A 762 -0.28 38.29 3.04
CA LYS A 762 -0.06 38.61 4.47
C LYS A 762 0.89 39.79 4.66
N GLU A 763 1.99 39.82 3.92
CA GLU A 763 2.95 40.94 3.93
C GLU A 763 2.26 42.27 3.57
N ALA A 764 1.44 42.24 2.50
CA ALA A 764 0.69 43.40 2.06
C ALA A 764 -0.39 43.83 3.08
N MET A 765 -1.13 42.87 3.65
CA MET A 765 -2.14 43.14 4.66
C MET A 765 -1.53 43.79 5.92
N LEU A 766 -0.43 43.25 6.45
CA LEU A 766 0.24 43.82 7.62
C LEU A 766 0.74 45.25 7.36
N LYS A 767 1.29 45.50 6.16
CA LYS A 767 1.72 46.85 5.75
C LYS A 767 0.56 47.84 5.68
N GLU A 768 -0.62 47.40 5.22
CA GLU A 768 -1.81 48.24 5.09
C GLU A 768 -2.56 48.44 6.42
N ILE A 769 -2.53 47.46 7.33
CA ILE A 769 -3.01 47.66 8.72
C ILE A 769 -2.19 48.73 9.42
N ALA A 770 -0.86 48.73 9.25
CA ALA A 770 0.01 49.76 9.80
C ALA A 770 -0.31 51.16 9.24
N ARG A 771 -0.99 51.24 8.09
CA ARG A 771 -1.50 52.47 7.47
C ARG A 771 -2.98 52.75 7.82
N CYS A 772 -3.51 52.07 8.84
CA CYS A 772 -4.88 52.25 9.35
C CYS A 772 -5.99 51.91 8.33
N SER A 773 -5.81 50.88 7.51
CA SER A 773 -6.86 50.40 6.60
C SER A 773 -8.13 49.97 7.35
N LYS A 774 -9.32 50.32 6.82
CA LYS A 774 -10.61 49.94 7.42
C LYS A 774 -11.08 48.54 7.03
N GLY A 775 -10.31 47.82 6.21
CA GLY A 775 -10.62 46.47 5.74
C GLY A 775 -10.02 46.19 4.37
N PHE A 776 -10.18 44.96 3.89
CA PHE A 776 -9.46 44.45 2.73
C PHE A 776 -10.40 43.96 1.63
N LEU A 777 -10.08 44.33 0.39
CA LEU A 777 -10.68 43.78 -0.82
C LEU A 777 -9.62 42.94 -1.51
N ILE A 778 -9.78 41.63 -1.53
CA ILE A 778 -8.79 40.71 -2.11
C ILE A 778 -9.31 40.23 -3.47
N ASP A 779 -8.66 40.69 -4.55
CA ASP A 779 -8.98 40.32 -5.94
C ASP A 779 -7.96 39.32 -6.47
N GLY A 780 -8.45 38.28 -7.16
CA GLY A 780 -7.62 37.24 -7.76
C GLY A 780 -7.11 36.19 -6.77
N TYR A 781 -7.67 36.17 -5.56
CA TYR A 781 -7.47 35.15 -4.53
C TYR A 781 -8.72 35.12 -3.62
N PRO A 782 -9.21 33.95 -3.16
CA PRO A 782 -8.79 32.60 -3.53
C PRO A 782 -9.26 32.21 -4.94
N LEU A 783 -8.59 31.24 -5.58
CA LEU A 783 -8.98 30.66 -6.88
C LEU A 783 -9.61 29.26 -6.75
N GLU A 784 -9.42 28.59 -5.61
CA GLU A 784 -9.92 27.23 -5.30
C GLU A 784 -10.28 27.14 -3.79
N VAL A 785 -11.09 26.16 -3.41
CA VAL A 785 -11.64 26.00 -2.03
C VAL A 785 -10.55 26.03 -0.97
N ARG A 786 -9.49 25.26 -1.19
CA ARG A 786 -8.37 25.12 -0.25
C ARG A 786 -7.61 26.41 0.02
N GLN A 787 -7.57 27.34 -0.94
CA GLN A 787 -6.98 28.66 -0.74
C GLN A 787 -7.84 29.52 0.18
N GLY A 788 -9.16 29.36 0.07
CA GLY A 788 -10.13 29.92 1.00
C GLY A 788 -9.87 29.41 2.40
N GLU A 789 -10.00 28.11 2.62
CA GLU A 789 -9.80 27.44 3.91
C GLU A 789 -8.49 27.83 4.59
N ARG A 790 -7.37 27.79 3.85
CA ARG A 790 -6.07 28.15 4.40
C ARG A 790 -5.97 29.61 4.81
N PHE A 791 -6.62 30.53 4.08
CA PHE A 791 -6.70 31.92 4.48
C PHE A 791 -7.57 32.09 5.73
N GLU A 792 -8.69 31.37 5.82
CA GLU A 792 -9.55 31.38 7.01
C GLU A 792 -8.79 30.92 8.27
N GLU A 793 -7.98 29.85 8.14
CA GLU A 793 -7.15 29.28 9.20
C GLU A 793 -6.01 30.23 9.63
N GLU A 794 -5.23 30.72 8.66
CA GLU A 794 -3.98 31.44 8.93
C GLU A 794 -4.18 32.95 9.12
N VAL A 795 -5.27 33.51 8.59
CA VAL A 795 -5.54 34.96 8.57
C VAL A 795 -6.86 35.25 9.29
N GLN A 796 -8.00 35.12 8.62
CA GLN A 796 -9.36 35.21 9.17
C GLN A 796 -10.39 34.83 8.12
N GLU A 797 -11.60 34.50 8.55
CA GLU A 797 -12.72 34.21 7.64
C GLU A 797 -13.17 35.46 6.87
N PRO A 798 -13.47 35.39 5.56
CA PRO A 798 -14.03 36.53 4.85
C PRO A 798 -15.41 36.89 5.42
N ARG A 799 -15.70 38.19 5.48
CA ARG A 799 -17.01 38.70 5.86
C ARG A 799 -18.05 38.39 4.78
N SER A 800 -17.68 38.57 3.51
CA SER A 800 -18.49 38.18 2.36
C SER A 800 -17.60 37.96 1.13
N VAL A 801 -18.12 37.18 0.19
CA VAL A 801 -17.48 36.86 -1.09
C VAL A 801 -18.37 37.41 -2.21
N ILE A 802 -17.85 38.28 -3.06
CA ILE A 802 -18.59 38.89 -4.17
C ILE A 802 -18.13 38.23 -5.47
N PHE A 803 -19.04 37.54 -6.17
CA PHE A 803 -18.78 36.91 -7.46
C PHE A 803 -19.39 37.73 -8.59
N PHE A 804 -18.53 38.28 -9.45
CA PHE A 804 -18.93 38.99 -10.67
C PHE A 804 -19.19 37.99 -11.80
N ASP A 805 -20.45 37.76 -12.09
CA ASP A 805 -20.93 36.81 -13.10
C ASP A 805 -21.09 37.48 -14.46
N ALA A 806 -20.47 36.94 -15.50
CA ALA A 806 -20.59 37.45 -16.86
C ALA A 806 -20.36 36.32 -17.87
N SER A 807 -21.04 36.41 -19.00
CA SER A 807 -20.87 35.46 -20.10
C SER A 807 -19.45 35.45 -20.66
N ASP A 808 -19.02 34.29 -21.14
CA ASP A 808 -17.72 34.09 -21.79
C ASP A 808 -17.46 35.08 -22.91
N ASP A 809 -18.48 35.37 -23.70
CA ASP A 809 -18.39 36.30 -24.83
C ASP A 809 -18.08 37.72 -24.34
N THR A 810 -18.73 38.15 -23.26
CA THR A 810 -18.46 39.45 -22.62
C THR A 810 -17.05 39.49 -22.02
N LEU A 811 -16.63 38.45 -21.30
CA LEU A 811 -15.29 38.34 -20.72
C LEU A 811 -14.20 38.40 -21.80
N LEU A 812 -14.37 37.62 -22.86
CA LEU A 812 -13.42 37.55 -23.98
C LEU A 812 -13.33 38.89 -24.73
N LYS A 813 -14.46 39.54 -25.04
CA LYS A 813 -14.49 40.87 -25.67
C LYS A 813 -13.74 41.91 -24.83
N ARG A 814 -13.93 41.90 -23.51
CA ARG A 814 -13.26 42.82 -22.58
C ARG A 814 -11.76 42.54 -22.48
N LEU A 815 -11.35 41.28 -22.42
CA LEU A 815 -9.94 40.88 -22.41
C LEU A 815 -9.22 41.26 -23.71
N LEU A 816 -9.84 41.05 -24.87
CA LEU A 816 -9.29 41.43 -26.18
C LEU A 816 -9.13 42.96 -26.31
N LYS A 817 -10.08 43.74 -25.79
CA LYS A 817 -9.96 45.21 -25.73
C LYS A 817 -8.80 45.65 -24.83
N ARG A 818 -8.59 44.96 -23.70
CA ARG A 818 -7.48 45.22 -22.77
C ARG A 818 -6.12 44.88 -23.36
N ALA A 819 -5.97 43.75 -24.06
CA ALA A 819 -4.72 43.35 -24.70
C ALA A 819 -4.18 44.41 -25.68
N ARG A 820 -5.09 45.11 -26.37
CA ARG A 820 -4.74 46.19 -27.31
C ARG A 820 -4.27 47.47 -26.63
N THR A 821 -4.44 47.60 -25.31
CA THR A 821 -4.27 48.86 -24.58
C THR A 821 -3.35 48.76 -23.35
N SER A 822 -3.06 47.56 -22.82
CA SER A 822 -2.47 47.38 -21.48
C SER A 822 -0.94 47.40 -21.41
N GLY A 823 -0.22 47.25 -22.52
CA GLY A 823 1.25 47.22 -22.55
C GLY A 823 1.87 46.11 -21.66
N ARG A 824 1.14 45.03 -21.38
CA ARG A 824 1.60 43.91 -20.53
C ARG A 824 2.13 42.77 -21.41
N ASP A 825 3.34 42.30 -21.10
CA ASP A 825 4.03 41.25 -21.87
C ASP A 825 3.34 39.87 -21.81
N ASP A 826 2.42 39.65 -20.85
CA ASP A 826 1.71 38.39 -20.59
C ASP A 826 0.27 38.34 -21.16
N ASP A 827 -0.24 39.43 -21.73
CA ASP A 827 -1.60 39.53 -22.30
C ASP A 827 -1.65 38.97 -23.75
N ASN A 828 -1.34 37.68 -23.95
CA ASN A 828 -1.51 36.98 -25.24
C ASN A 828 -2.77 36.09 -25.30
N LEU A 829 -3.29 35.86 -26.52
CA LEU A 829 -4.61 35.25 -26.76
C LEU A 829 -4.71 33.79 -26.26
N ASP A 830 -3.64 33.03 -26.35
CA ASP A 830 -3.57 31.65 -25.86
C ASP A 830 -3.52 31.59 -24.33
N THR A 831 -2.78 32.51 -23.70
CA THR A 831 -2.72 32.66 -22.24
C THR A 831 -4.09 33.08 -21.68
N MET A 832 -4.79 33.98 -22.36
CA MET A 832 -6.13 34.42 -21.95
C MET A 832 -7.16 33.29 -22.00
N ARG A 833 -7.13 32.46 -23.05
CA ARG A 833 -8.01 31.27 -23.16
C ARG A 833 -7.71 30.25 -22.07
N LYS A 834 -6.42 29.95 -21.84
CA LYS A 834 -5.98 29.04 -20.78
C LYS A 834 -6.44 29.54 -19.40
N LEU A 835 -6.32 30.84 -19.12
CA LEU A 835 -6.74 31.46 -17.87
C LEU A 835 -8.27 31.50 -17.67
N LEU A 836 -9.04 31.74 -18.74
CA LEU A 836 -10.50 31.64 -18.70
C LEU A 836 -10.96 30.21 -18.41
N GLN A 837 -10.34 29.21 -19.04
CA GLN A 837 -10.64 27.80 -18.82
C GLN A 837 -10.26 27.36 -17.40
N LEU A 838 -9.07 27.73 -16.92
CA LEU A 838 -8.63 27.48 -15.54
C LEU A 838 -9.55 28.14 -14.52
N SER A 839 -9.96 29.39 -14.75
CA SER A 839 -10.88 30.10 -13.87
C SER A 839 -12.22 29.39 -13.76
N LYS A 840 -12.78 28.87 -14.86
CA LYS A 840 -14.04 28.11 -14.82
C LYS A 840 -13.95 26.84 -13.98
N THR A 841 -12.92 26.05 -14.20
CA THR A 841 -12.77 24.75 -13.52
C THR A 841 -12.45 24.92 -12.04
N ALA A 842 -11.62 25.91 -11.67
CA ALA A 842 -11.18 26.11 -10.29
C ALA A 842 -12.18 26.93 -9.44
N THR A 843 -12.84 27.94 -10.04
CA THR A 843 -13.69 28.88 -9.29
C THR A 843 -15.10 28.34 -9.04
N ALA A 844 -15.61 27.40 -9.85
CA ALA A 844 -16.96 26.85 -9.67
C ALA A 844 -17.14 26.13 -8.31
N PRO A 845 -16.25 25.20 -7.89
CA PRO A 845 -16.32 24.61 -6.55
C PRO A 845 -16.16 25.63 -5.42
N LEU A 846 -15.34 26.67 -5.64
CA LEU A 846 -15.14 27.75 -4.67
C LEU A 846 -16.40 28.60 -4.47
N VAL A 847 -17.12 28.86 -5.57
CA VAL A 847 -18.41 29.54 -5.58
C VAL A 847 -19.44 28.69 -4.82
N GLU A 848 -19.57 27.40 -5.14
CA GLU A 848 -20.45 26.47 -4.41
C GLU A 848 -20.10 26.37 -2.92
N TYR A 849 -18.81 26.36 -2.59
CA TYR A 849 -18.32 26.34 -1.21
C TYR A 849 -18.81 27.56 -0.40
N TYR A 850 -18.58 28.77 -0.90
CA TYR A 850 -19.02 29.97 -0.18
C TYR A 850 -20.53 30.23 -0.28
N GLU A 851 -21.19 29.68 -1.30
CA GLU A 851 -22.66 29.65 -1.40
C GLU A 851 -23.24 28.73 -0.31
N SER A 852 -22.66 27.55 -0.10
CA SER A 852 -23.06 26.62 0.99
C SER A 852 -22.83 27.20 2.39
N LYS A 853 -21.84 28.10 2.55
CA LYS A 853 -21.60 28.86 3.79
C LYS A 853 -22.46 30.12 3.92
N ASN A 854 -23.33 30.40 2.95
CA ASN A 854 -24.15 31.61 2.89
C ASN A 854 -23.33 32.92 2.97
N LYS A 855 -22.14 32.93 2.35
CA LYS A 855 -21.23 34.09 2.31
C LYS A 855 -21.07 34.70 0.92
N LEU A 856 -21.47 33.97 -0.11
CA LEU A 856 -21.38 34.39 -1.50
C LEU A 856 -22.55 35.30 -1.91
N VAL A 857 -22.25 36.38 -2.61
CA VAL A 857 -23.24 37.15 -3.38
C VAL A 857 -22.80 37.23 -4.84
N ARG A 858 -23.75 36.92 -5.73
CA ARG A 858 -23.56 37.00 -7.18
C ARG A 858 -24.03 38.38 -7.66
N ILE A 859 -23.19 39.04 -8.46
CA ILE A 859 -23.45 40.35 -9.07
C ILE A 859 -23.37 40.17 -10.58
N GLN A 860 -24.39 40.60 -11.31
CA GLN A 860 -24.38 40.52 -12.76
C GLN A 860 -23.42 41.58 -13.33
N ALA A 861 -22.36 41.13 -13.98
CA ALA A 861 -21.27 41.97 -14.46
C ALA A 861 -21.42 42.40 -15.94
N GLU A 862 -22.65 42.36 -16.45
CA GLU A 862 -23.03 42.75 -17.81
C GLU A 862 -23.81 44.06 -17.77
N GLY A 863 -23.09 45.18 -17.88
CA GLY A 863 -23.66 46.53 -17.77
C GLY A 863 -22.57 47.60 -17.78
N THR A 864 -22.96 48.84 -17.53
CA THR A 864 -22.02 49.95 -17.31
C THR A 864 -21.32 49.79 -15.96
N VAL A 865 -20.15 50.42 -15.81
CA VAL A 865 -19.38 50.35 -14.56
C VAL A 865 -20.17 50.91 -13.38
N ASP A 866 -21.00 51.93 -13.60
CA ASP A 866 -21.79 52.60 -12.55
C ASP A 866 -23.00 51.78 -12.10
N GLU A 867 -23.71 51.11 -13.02
CA GLU A 867 -24.81 50.19 -12.69
C GLU A 867 -24.32 49.03 -11.82
N ILE A 868 -23.23 48.38 -12.26
CA ILE A 868 -22.61 47.29 -11.51
C ILE A 868 -22.14 47.79 -10.13
N PHE A 869 -21.57 49.01 -10.06
CA PHE A 869 -21.12 49.58 -8.80
C PHE A 869 -22.29 49.85 -7.84
N ALA A 870 -23.43 50.32 -8.33
CA ALA A 870 -24.62 50.55 -7.52
C ALA A 870 -25.14 49.25 -6.88
N GLU A 871 -25.10 48.14 -7.63
CA GLU A 871 -25.48 46.82 -7.11
C GLU A 871 -24.52 46.32 -6.01
N VAL A 872 -23.22 46.47 -6.23
CA VAL A 872 -22.19 46.13 -5.24
C VAL A 872 -22.32 46.98 -3.98
N VAL A 873 -22.64 48.27 -4.14
CA VAL A 873 -22.90 49.18 -3.03
C VAL A 873 -24.07 48.71 -2.18
N LYS A 874 -25.17 48.28 -2.80
CA LYS A 874 -26.34 47.75 -2.10
C LYS A 874 -25.96 46.59 -1.18
N HIS A 875 -25.08 45.70 -1.64
CA HIS A 875 -24.56 44.59 -0.83
C HIS A 875 -23.59 45.06 0.27
N LEU A 876 -22.56 45.83 -0.08
CA LEU A 876 -21.54 46.25 0.88
C LEU A 876 -22.07 47.17 1.99
N ASP A 877 -23.10 47.98 1.73
CA ASP A 877 -23.72 48.82 2.78
C ASP A 877 -24.35 47.95 3.89
N THR A 878 -24.97 46.80 3.55
CA THR A 878 -25.48 45.83 4.54
C THR A 878 -24.35 45.20 5.36
N GLN A 879 -23.25 44.87 4.69
CA GLN A 879 -22.10 44.20 5.30
C GLN A 879 -21.27 45.16 6.14
N MET A 880 -21.12 46.43 5.79
CA MET A 880 -20.26 47.40 6.48
C MET A 880 -20.95 48.08 7.69
N GLY A 881 -22.16 47.68 8.07
CA GLY A 881 -22.81 48.15 9.29
C GLY A 881 -23.79 49.32 9.12
N LYS A 882 -24.34 49.55 7.92
CA LYS A 882 -25.66 50.20 7.82
C LYS A 882 -26.73 49.12 7.96
N LYS A 883 -27.48 49.17 9.07
CA LYS A 883 -28.54 48.22 9.44
C LYS A 883 -29.41 47.84 8.24
N SER A 884 -29.32 46.57 7.83
CA SER A 884 -30.29 45.90 6.96
C SER A 884 -30.08 44.38 7.06
N ASP A 885 -30.79 43.77 8.00
CA ASP A 885 -31.38 42.42 8.00
C ASP A 885 -30.64 41.25 7.30
N SER A 886 -29.57 40.72 7.90
CA SER A 886 -29.13 39.35 7.64
C SER A 886 -29.00 38.52 8.94
N LEU A 887 -30.12 37.90 9.30
CA LEU A 887 -30.30 36.58 9.92
C LEU A 887 -29.15 36.02 10.79
N THR A 888 -28.90 36.66 11.93
CA THR A 888 -28.31 36.00 13.10
C THR A 888 -29.41 35.85 14.13
N VAL A 889 -29.78 34.62 14.48
CA VAL A 889 -30.74 34.36 15.58
C VAL A 889 -29.99 34.66 16.88
N GLU A 890 -30.40 35.71 17.60
CA GLU A 890 -29.90 36.00 18.95
C GLU A 890 -30.16 34.78 19.86
N ARG A 891 -29.09 34.18 20.40
CA ARG A 891 -29.20 33.07 21.35
C ARG A 891 -29.37 33.61 22.76
N LYS A 892 -30.35 33.07 23.49
CA LYS A 892 -30.46 33.27 24.94
C LYS A 892 -29.71 32.15 25.65
N PRO A 893 -28.90 32.44 26.68
CA PRO A 893 -28.32 31.40 27.53
C PRO A 893 -29.44 30.64 28.26
N ILE A 894 -29.43 29.31 28.19
CA ILE A 894 -30.42 28.42 28.81
C ILE A 894 -29.79 27.77 30.05
N ASP A 895 -30.42 27.93 31.22
CA ASP A 895 -29.99 27.28 32.46
C ASP A 895 -30.46 25.82 32.53
N LEU A 896 -29.52 24.89 32.46
CA LEU A 896 -29.77 23.44 32.49
C LEU A 896 -29.72 22.83 33.90
N THR A 897 -29.52 23.65 34.94
CA THR A 897 -29.43 23.18 36.34
C THR A 897 -30.66 22.34 36.77
N PRO A 898 -31.92 22.74 36.46
CA PRO A 898 -33.10 21.93 36.82
C PRO A 898 -33.10 20.54 36.17
N LEU A 899 -32.67 20.45 34.92
CA LEU A 899 -32.60 19.21 34.16
C LEU A 899 -31.54 18.26 34.74
N LYS A 900 -30.35 18.79 35.04
CA LYS A 900 -29.26 18.00 35.67
C LYS A 900 -29.63 17.52 37.07
N LYS A 901 -30.39 18.31 37.83
CA LYS A 901 -30.88 17.92 39.16
C LYS A 901 -31.95 16.82 39.10
N ALA A 902 -32.78 16.79 38.05
CA ALA A 902 -33.81 15.77 37.87
C ALA A 902 -33.23 14.37 37.60
N GLY A 903 -32.07 14.28 36.92
CA GLY A 903 -31.34 13.02 36.73
C GLY A 903 -32.11 11.94 35.96
N VAL A 904 -33.11 12.33 35.17
CA VAL A 904 -34.01 11.40 34.48
C VAL A 904 -33.35 10.79 33.24
N PRO A 905 -33.69 9.53 32.87
CA PRO A 905 -33.08 8.86 31.72
C PRO A 905 -33.46 9.49 30.38
N ILE A 906 -32.53 9.48 29.43
CA ILE A 906 -32.71 9.99 28.06
C ILE A 906 -32.49 8.85 27.07
N PHE A 907 -33.43 8.66 26.15
CA PHE A 907 -33.36 7.67 25.08
C PHE A 907 -33.45 8.37 23.72
N PHE A 908 -32.49 8.09 22.83
CA PHE A 908 -32.56 8.57 21.45
C PHE A 908 -33.29 7.57 20.56
N ILE A 909 -34.19 8.06 19.73
CA ILE A 909 -34.96 7.24 18.80
C ILE A 909 -34.51 7.57 17.37
N VAL A 910 -33.80 6.62 16.76
CA VAL A 910 -33.17 6.75 15.44
C VAL A 910 -33.81 5.76 14.46
N GLY A 911 -33.84 6.11 13.18
CA GLY A 911 -34.50 5.31 12.15
C GLY A 911 -34.75 6.09 10.89
N GLY A 912 -34.81 5.42 9.74
CA GLY A 912 -35.16 6.05 8.46
C GLY A 912 -36.56 6.68 8.48
N PRO A 913 -36.83 7.73 7.69
CA PRO A 913 -38.19 8.24 7.52
C PRO A 913 -39.11 7.08 7.07
N GLY A 914 -40.26 6.89 7.73
CA GLY A 914 -41.16 5.75 7.48
C GLY A 914 -40.90 4.50 8.33
N SER A 915 -39.88 4.48 9.20
CA SER A 915 -39.56 3.31 10.02
C SER A 915 -40.53 3.02 11.17
N GLY A 916 -41.48 3.94 11.47
CA GLY A 916 -42.48 3.77 12.52
C GLY A 916 -42.13 4.35 13.89
N LYS A 917 -41.04 5.15 14.00
CA LYS A 917 -40.58 5.78 15.25
C LYS A 917 -41.69 6.48 16.05
N GLY A 918 -42.43 7.39 15.42
CA GLY A 918 -43.48 8.15 16.11
C GLY A 918 -44.57 7.27 16.70
N THR A 919 -45.08 6.30 15.92
CA THR A 919 -46.09 5.32 16.39
C THR A 919 -45.59 4.50 17.56
N GLN A 920 -44.31 4.12 17.55
CA GLN A 920 -43.70 3.41 18.68
C GLN A 920 -43.52 4.34 19.89
N CYS A 921 -43.11 5.59 19.68
CA CYS A 921 -42.99 6.58 20.76
C CYS A 921 -44.31 6.79 21.51
N GLU A 922 -45.44 6.90 20.81
CA GLU A 922 -46.77 7.03 21.44
C GLU A 922 -47.08 5.87 22.41
N LYS A 923 -46.80 4.62 21.99
CA LYS A 923 -46.97 3.45 22.85
C LYS A 923 -45.98 3.40 24.02
N ILE A 924 -44.73 3.83 23.81
CA ILE A 924 -43.71 3.90 24.87
C ILE A 924 -44.12 4.95 25.92
N VAL A 925 -44.57 6.13 25.49
CA VAL A 925 -45.07 7.19 26.38
C VAL A 925 -46.23 6.66 27.24
N ALA A 926 -47.20 5.99 26.62
CA ALA A 926 -48.36 5.45 27.32
C ALA A 926 -47.99 4.38 28.38
N LYS A 927 -46.95 3.57 28.14
CA LYS A 927 -46.52 2.52 29.08
C LYS A 927 -45.58 3.01 30.19
N TYR A 928 -44.60 3.85 29.86
CA TYR A 928 -43.50 4.23 30.76
C TYR A 928 -43.59 5.65 31.30
N GLU A 929 -44.62 6.42 30.92
CA GLU A 929 -44.84 7.80 31.37
C GLU A 929 -43.64 8.74 31.09
N LEU A 930 -42.97 8.51 29.96
CA LEU A 930 -41.86 9.35 29.48
C LEU A 930 -42.39 10.55 28.69
N SER A 931 -41.65 11.65 28.66
CA SER A 931 -41.95 12.79 27.78
C SER A 931 -41.34 12.56 26.39
N HIS A 932 -42.18 12.60 25.35
CA HIS A 932 -41.75 12.49 23.95
C HIS A 932 -41.46 13.87 23.36
N LEU A 933 -40.23 14.05 22.87
CA LEU A 933 -39.78 15.26 22.21
C LEU A 933 -39.31 14.92 20.79
N SER A 934 -40.11 15.30 19.80
CA SER A 934 -39.77 15.11 18.39
C SER A 934 -39.15 16.39 17.85
N SER A 935 -37.90 16.31 17.38
CA SER A 935 -37.21 17.47 16.80
C SER A 935 -38.00 18.08 15.64
N GLY A 936 -38.67 17.24 14.85
CA GLY A 936 -39.52 17.69 13.76
C GLY A 936 -40.79 18.41 14.22
N ASP A 937 -41.39 18.00 15.34
CA ASP A 937 -42.58 18.68 15.89
C ASP A 937 -42.21 19.99 16.55
N LEU A 938 -41.11 20.04 17.33
CA LEU A 938 -40.59 21.27 17.91
C LEU A 938 -40.30 22.33 16.84
N LEU A 939 -39.70 21.93 15.72
CA LEU A 939 -39.47 22.83 14.58
C LEU A 939 -40.77 23.33 13.95
N ARG A 940 -41.78 22.45 13.79
CA ARG A 940 -43.10 22.85 13.25
C ARG A 940 -43.87 23.77 14.19
N GLU A 941 -43.78 23.53 15.50
CA GLU A 941 -44.38 24.39 16.52
C GLU A 941 -43.71 25.77 16.53
N GLU A 942 -42.38 25.83 16.42
CA GLU A 942 -41.64 27.08 16.31
C GLU A 942 -42.05 27.85 15.04
N VAL A 943 -42.19 27.18 13.91
CA VAL A 943 -42.73 27.77 12.66
C VAL A 943 -44.15 28.31 12.87
N LYS A 944 -45.03 27.51 13.48
CA LYS A 944 -46.44 27.90 13.74
C LYS A 944 -46.56 29.06 14.73
N SER A 945 -45.59 29.23 15.63
CA SER A 945 -45.59 30.33 16.60
C SER A 945 -45.49 31.72 15.93
N GLY A 946 -45.04 31.78 14.67
CA GLY A 946 -44.81 33.03 13.95
C GLY A 946 -43.63 33.84 14.49
N SER A 947 -42.79 33.24 15.34
CA SER A 947 -41.61 33.92 15.90
C SER A 947 -40.61 34.32 14.79
N PRO A 948 -39.72 35.29 15.04
CA PRO A 948 -38.63 35.59 14.12
C PRO A 948 -37.76 34.37 13.78
N ARG A 949 -37.59 33.43 14.73
CA ARG A 949 -36.91 32.14 14.53
C ARG A 949 -37.78 31.21 13.67
N GLY A 950 -39.09 31.15 13.90
CA GLY A 950 -40.06 30.38 13.13
C GLY A 950 -40.11 30.78 11.65
N ALA A 951 -40.15 32.08 11.34
CA ALA A 951 -40.17 32.57 9.97
C ALA A 951 -38.92 32.16 9.14
N GLN A 952 -37.78 32.00 9.82
CA GLN A 952 -36.54 31.52 9.21
C GLN A 952 -36.55 30.01 8.99
N LEU A 953 -37.07 29.27 9.97
CA LEU A 953 -37.23 27.82 9.89
C LEU A 953 -38.18 27.42 8.75
N THR A 954 -39.23 28.19 8.46
CA THR A 954 -40.14 27.93 7.33
C THR A 954 -39.38 27.73 6.02
N LYS A 955 -38.45 28.64 5.70
CA LYS A 955 -37.69 28.60 4.44
C LYS A 955 -36.77 27.37 4.35
N ILE A 956 -36.08 27.05 5.44
CA ILE A 956 -35.17 25.90 5.52
C ILE A 956 -35.94 24.58 5.41
N MET A 957 -37.08 24.49 6.10
CA MET A 957 -37.92 23.29 6.13
C MET A 957 -38.62 23.03 4.79
N GLU A 958 -39.10 24.07 4.10
CA GLU A 958 -39.68 23.97 2.75
C GLU A 958 -38.65 23.54 1.70
N ALA A 959 -37.39 24.00 1.83
CA ALA A 959 -36.28 23.59 0.96
C ALA A 959 -35.83 22.14 1.20
N GLY A 960 -36.27 21.51 2.29
CA GLY A 960 -35.87 20.15 2.67
C GLY A 960 -34.45 20.06 3.22
N GLU A 961 -33.89 21.19 3.68
CA GLU A 961 -32.54 21.30 4.23
C GLU A 961 -32.49 20.93 5.72
N LEU A 962 -31.29 20.64 6.23
CA LEU A 962 -31.09 20.40 7.65
C LEU A 962 -31.03 21.74 8.40
N VAL A 963 -31.86 21.86 9.43
CA VAL A 963 -31.83 23.01 10.34
C VAL A 963 -30.50 22.99 11.12
N PRO A 964 -29.81 24.13 11.28
CA PRO A 964 -28.56 24.20 12.03
C PRO A 964 -28.66 23.55 13.41
N LEU A 965 -27.63 22.79 13.78
CA LEU A 965 -27.55 21.98 14.99
C LEU A 965 -27.98 22.76 16.23
N GLU A 966 -27.45 23.96 16.40
CA GLU A 966 -27.64 24.70 17.63
C GLU A 966 -29.07 25.21 17.80
N VAL A 967 -29.75 25.48 16.68
CA VAL A 967 -31.18 25.82 16.71
C VAL A 967 -32.00 24.60 17.15
N VAL A 968 -31.67 23.40 16.68
CA VAL A 968 -32.37 22.18 17.11
C VAL A 968 -32.06 21.86 18.58
N LEU A 969 -30.80 22.00 19.00
CA LEU A 969 -30.37 21.74 20.37
C LEU A 969 -31.05 22.69 21.38
N ASP A 970 -31.16 23.99 21.06
CA ASP A 970 -31.82 24.96 21.92
C ASP A 970 -33.33 24.68 22.06
N LEU A 971 -34.03 24.31 20.96
CA LEU A 971 -35.43 23.88 21.03
C LEU A 971 -35.61 22.65 21.93
N ILE A 972 -34.71 21.67 21.81
CA ILE A 972 -34.77 20.46 22.65
C ILE A 972 -34.55 20.82 24.12
N LYS A 973 -33.56 21.68 24.44
CA LYS A 973 -33.32 22.12 25.84
C LYS A 973 -34.54 22.83 26.44
N GLU A 974 -35.12 23.78 25.71
CA GLU A 974 -36.31 24.51 26.13
C GLU A 974 -37.48 23.55 26.41
N ALA A 975 -37.70 22.60 25.51
CA ALA A 975 -38.75 21.59 25.66
C ALA A 975 -38.49 20.64 26.83
N MET A 976 -37.25 20.17 27.02
CA MET A 976 -36.87 19.33 28.15
C MET A 976 -37.09 20.04 29.48
N LEU A 977 -36.69 21.30 29.61
CA LEU A 977 -36.90 22.09 30.84
C LEU A 977 -38.39 22.27 31.16
N LYS A 978 -39.21 22.54 30.14
CA LYS A 978 -40.67 22.65 30.29
C LYS A 978 -41.29 21.36 30.83
N GLU A 979 -40.83 20.21 30.34
CA GLU A 979 -41.34 18.89 30.73
C GLU A 979 -40.79 18.42 32.09
N VAL A 980 -39.53 18.73 32.43
CA VAL A 980 -39.02 18.52 33.80
C VAL A 980 -39.85 19.31 34.81
N GLY A 981 -40.21 20.55 34.50
CA GLY A 981 -41.09 21.37 35.35
C GLY A 981 -42.48 20.77 35.60
N LYS A 982 -42.93 19.83 34.75
CA LYS A 982 -44.19 19.08 34.89
C LYS A 982 -44.03 17.71 35.57
N GLY A 983 -42.81 17.35 35.98
CA GLY A 983 -42.53 16.07 36.65
C GLY A 983 -42.26 14.89 35.71
N SER A 984 -41.69 15.13 34.52
CA SER A 984 -41.30 14.06 33.59
C SER A 984 -40.41 13.00 34.24
N LYS A 985 -40.66 11.72 33.93
CA LYS A 985 -39.86 10.57 34.42
C LYS A 985 -38.70 10.20 33.49
N GLY A 986 -38.53 10.89 32.37
CA GLY A 986 -37.48 10.63 31.37
C GLY A 986 -37.91 11.04 29.98
N PHE A 987 -36.97 11.00 29.03
CA PHE A 987 -37.14 11.60 27.71
C PHE A 987 -36.96 10.59 26.58
N LEU A 988 -37.88 10.63 25.61
CA LEU A 988 -37.72 10.02 24.29
C LEU A 988 -37.47 11.13 23.27
N ILE A 989 -36.25 11.24 22.77
CA ILE A 989 -35.92 12.24 21.74
C ILE A 989 -36.02 11.57 20.36
N ASP A 990 -37.06 11.90 19.60
CA ASP A 990 -37.33 11.35 18.27
C ASP A 990 -36.78 12.24 17.16
N GLY A 991 -36.15 11.60 16.17
CA GLY A 991 -35.60 12.27 14.99
C GLY A 991 -34.33 13.06 15.29
N TYR A 992 -33.65 12.74 16.40
CA TYR A 992 -32.38 13.31 16.84
C TYR A 992 -31.59 12.23 17.62
N PRO A 993 -30.24 12.17 17.51
CA PRO A 993 -29.39 12.98 16.65
C PRO A 993 -29.42 12.51 15.19
N ARG A 994 -29.32 13.45 14.24
CA ARG A 994 -29.24 13.19 12.80
C ARG A 994 -27.82 13.16 12.26
N GLU A 995 -26.86 13.69 13.02
CA GLU A 995 -25.42 13.59 12.78
C GLU A 995 -24.71 13.30 14.11
N VAL A 996 -23.52 12.68 14.05
CA VAL A 996 -22.74 12.32 15.25
C VAL A 996 -22.48 13.53 16.14
N LYS A 997 -22.10 14.67 15.56
CA LYS A 997 -21.80 15.91 16.28
C LYS A 997 -22.98 16.41 17.11
N GLN A 998 -24.21 16.19 16.64
CA GLN A 998 -25.40 16.55 17.41
C GLN A 998 -25.50 15.74 18.70
N GLY A 999 -25.25 14.42 18.61
CA GLY A 999 -25.21 13.55 19.78
C GLY A 999 -24.11 13.98 20.76
N GLU A 1000 -22.91 14.27 20.26
CA GLU A 1000 -21.78 14.70 21.11
C GLU A 1000 -22.04 16.01 21.84
N GLU A 1001 -22.57 17.03 21.16
CA GLU A 1001 -22.92 18.31 21.78
C GLU A 1001 -24.05 18.15 22.80
N PHE A 1002 -25.06 17.33 22.49
CA PHE A 1002 -26.13 17.01 23.43
C PHE A 1002 -25.57 16.34 24.70
N GLU A 1003 -24.79 15.27 24.57
CA GLU A 1003 -24.25 14.52 25.71
C GLU A 1003 -23.31 15.39 26.57
N LYS A 1004 -22.58 16.30 25.93
CA LYS A 1004 -21.67 17.25 26.59
C LYS A 1004 -22.43 18.32 27.39
N GLU A 1005 -23.48 18.91 26.82
CA GLU A 1005 -24.17 20.05 27.44
C GLU A 1005 -25.24 19.60 28.45
N ILE A 1006 -25.95 18.52 28.13
CA ILE A 1006 -27.11 18.03 28.87
C ILE A 1006 -26.72 16.82 29.73
N GLN A 1007 -26.70 15.63 29.14
CA GLN A 1007 -26.40 14.35 29.81
C GLN A 1007 -26.24 13.26 28.74
N GLU A 1008 -25.45 12.24 29.05
CA GLU A 1008 -25.27 11.06 28.20
C GLU A 1008 -26.58 10.28 27.98
N ALA A 1009 -26.81 9.79 26.76
CA ALA A 1009 -27.98 8.97 26.47
C ALA A 1009 -27.88 7.60 27.15
N LYS A 1010 -28.98 7.13 27.75
CA LYS A 1010 -29.05 5.82 28.41
C LYS A 1010 -29.05 4.69 27.39
N SER A 1011 -29.78 4.85 26.29
CA SER A 1011 -29.74 3.94 25.14
C SER A 1011 -30.24 4.64 23.87
N VAL A 1012 -29.81 4.12 22.72
CA VAL A 1012 -30.25 4.56 21.40
C VAL A 1012 -31.03 3.43 20.73
N ILE A 1013 -32.31 3.65 20.46
CA ILE A 1013 -33.19 2.66 19.82
C ILE A 1013 -33.22 2.94 18.32
N PHE A 1014 -32.66 2.02 17.54
CA PHE A 1014 -32.63 2.11 16.09
C PHE A 1014 -33.70 1.21 15.45
N PHE A 1015 -34.68 1.82 14.81
CA PHE A 1015 -35.70 1.11 14.02
C PHE A 1015 -35.20 0.87 12.60
N ASP A 1016 -34.78 -0.36 12.35
CA ASP A 1016 -34.15 -0.81 11.11
C ASP A 1016 -35.21 -1.39 10.15
N ALA A 1017 -35.34 -0.83 8.95
CA ALA A 1017 -36.25 -1.33 7.93
C ALA A 1017 -35.65 -1.12 6.53
N PRO A 1018 -35.86 -2.07 5.61
CA PRO A 1018 -35.46 -1.93 4.21
C PRO A 1018 -36.09 -0.69 3.55
N ASP A 1019 -35.34 -0.08 2.63
CA ASP A 1019 -35.75 1.12 1.89
C ASP A 1019 -37.10 0.94 1.18
N GLU A 1020 -37.40 -0.25 0.67
CA GLU A 1020 -38.67 -0.53 0.00
C GLU A 1020 -39.86 -0.36 0.96
N ILE A 1021 -39.72 -0.84 2.20
CA ILE A 1021 -40.74 -0.70 3.26
C ILE A 1021 -40.85 0.75 3.72
N LEU A 1022 -39.72 1.45 3.84
CA LEU A 1022 -39.69 2.87 4.21
C LEU A 1022 -40.41 3.74 3.18
N VAL A 1023 -40.12 3.54 1.89
CA VAL A 1023 -40.76 4.25 0.78
C VAL A 1023 -42.25 3.96 0.74
N GLU A 1024 -42.66 2.68 0.82
CA GLU A 1024 -44.06 2.29 0.82
C GLU A 1024 -44.85 2.98 1.96
N ARG A 1025 -44.30 2.97 3.18
CA ARG A 1025 -44.92 3.61 4.34
C ARG A 1025 -44.99 5.14 4.20
N LEU A 1026 -43.96 5.78 3.66
CA LEU A 1026 -43.96 7.23 3.41
C LEU A 1026 -44.99 7.64 2.35
N MET A 1027 -45.14 6.84 1.29
CA MET A 1027 -46.13 7.08 0.23
C MET A 1027 -47.57 6.91 0.74
N ASN A 1028 -47.82 5.93 1.60
CA ASN A 1028 -49.11 5.77 2.27
C ASN A 1028 -49.40 6.90 3.27
N ARG A 1029 -48.36 7.40 3.95
CA ARG A 1029 -48.47 8.58 4.85
C ARG A 1029 -48.78 9.87 4.11
N ALA A 1030 -48.21 10.06 2.91
CA ALA A 1030 -48.49 11.23 2.07
C ALA A 1030 -49.98 11.34 1.71
N LYS A 1031 -50.66 10.19 1.52
CA LYS A 1031 -52.11 10.13 1.22
C LYS A 1031 -53.01 10.43 2.42
N THR A 1032 -52.50 10.29 3.64
CA THR A 1032 -53.32 10.26 4.87
C THR A 1032 -53.04 11.41 5.84
N SER A 1033 -51.87 12.06 5.79
CA SER A 1033 -51.41 12.97 6.86
C SER A 1033 -51.35 14.47 6.53
N GLY A 1034 -51.66 14.88 5.29
CA GLY A 1034 -51.71 16.32 4.92
C GLY A 1034 -50.38 17.09 5.04
N ARG A 1035 -49.23 16.40 5.09
CA ARG A 1035 -47.90 17.03 5.16
C ARG A 1035 -47.49 17.60 3.80
N ALA A 1036 -47.24 18.91 3.74
CA ALA A 1036 -46.92 19.65 2.50
C ALA A 1036 -45.57 19.24 1.87
N ASP A 1037 -44.71 18.55 2.62
CA ASP A 1037 -43.33 18.19 2.31
C ASP A 1037 -43.14 16.70 1.94
N ASP A 1038 -44.19 15.88 1.92
CA ASP A 1038 -44.12 14.45 1.59
C ASP A 1038 -44.34 14.18 0.08
N ASN A 1039 -43.49 14.78 -0.79
CA ASN A 1039 -43.44 14.46 -2.22
C ASN A 1039 -42.28 13.51 -2.57
N MET A 1040 -42.34 12.83 -3.72
CA MET A 1040 -41.36 11.80 -4.13
C MET A 1040 -39.92 12.33 -4.16
N GLU A 1041 -39.72 13.58 -4.57
CA GLU A 1041 -38.40 14.20 -4.62
C GLU A 1041 -37.83 14.42 -3.21
N THR A 1042 -38.67 14.87 -2.28
CA THR A 1042 -38.32 15.11 -0.88
C THR A 1042 -38.11 13.80 -0.12
N ILE A 1043 -38.91 12.76 -0.40
CA ILE A 1043 -38.73 11.41 0.16
C ILE A 1043 -37.35 10.85 -0.22
N LYS A 1044 -36.96 10.96 -1.50
CA LYS A 1044 -35.63 10.54 -1.97
C LYS A 1044 -34.51 11.33 -1.29
N LYS A 1045 -34.63 12.67 -1.19
CA LYS A 1045 -33.66 13.51 -0.49
C LYS A 1045 -33.53 13.13 0.99
N ARG A 1046 -34.64 12.81 1.66
CA ARG A 1046 -34.66 12.40 3.08
C ARG A 1046 -34.05 11.03 3.32
N LEU A 1047 -34.32 10.05 2.46
CA LEU A 1047 -33.66 8.74 2.53
C LEU A 1047 -32.16 8.88 2.28
N LYS A 1048 -31.76 9.64 1.25
CA LYS A 1048 -30.35 9.94 0.99
C LYS A 1048 -29.67 10.63 2.17
N THR A 1049 -30.32 11.62 2.78
CA THR A 1049 -29.82 12.32 3.97
C THR A 1049 -29.69 11.37 5.15
N PHE A 1050 -30.67 10.48 5.36
CA PHE A 1050 -30.60 9.47 6.41
C PHE A 1050 -29.39 8.53 6.22
N THR A 1051 -29.18 8.00 5.02
CA THR A 1051 -28.05 7.11 4.72
C THR A 1051 -26.69 7.81 4.85
N THR A 1052 -26.60 9.09 4.49
CA THR A 1052 -25.32 9.83 4.46
C THR A 1052 -24.96 10.49 5.79
N ALA A 1053 -25.93 11.05 6.52
CA ALA A 1053 -25.69 11.83 7.73
C ALA A 1053 -26.07 11.08 9.02
N THR A 1054 -27.16 10.29 8.98
CA THR A 1054 -27.74 9.65 10.18
C THR A 1054 -27.28 8.21 10.39
N ALA A 1055 -26.96 7.44 9.34
CA ALA A 1055 -26.39 6.10 9.49
C ALA A 1055 -25.09 6.07 10.34
N PRO A 1056 -24.15 7.04 10.22
CA PRO A 1056 -22.98 7.12 11.09
C PRO A 1056 -23.29 7.21 12.60
N VAL A 1057 -24.47 7.73 12.97
CA VAL A 1057 -24.92 7.79 14.37
C VAL A 1057 -25.14 6.38 14.93
N VAL A 1058 -25.67 5.47 14.11
CA VAL A 1058 -25.92 4.07 14.49
C VAL A 1058 -24.60 3.39 14.85
N ASP A 1059 -23.61 3.47 13.95
CA ASP A 1059 -22.27 2.90 14.17
C ASP A 1059 -21.56 3.51 15.38
N TYR A 1060 -21.73 4.82 15.60
CA TYR A 1060 -21.15 5.54 16.73
C TYR A 1060 -21.66 5.00 18.08
N TYR A 1061 -22.98 4.84 18.23
CA TYR A 1061 -23.57 4.33 19.47
C TYR A 1061 -23.49 2.81 19.61
N GLU A 1062 -23.36 2.05 18.52
CA GLU A 1062 -23.07 0.61 18.54
C GLU A 1062 -21.70 0.34 19.15
N LYS A 1063 -20.67 1.10 18.76
CA LYS A 1063 -19.32 1.02 19.34
C LYS A 1063 -19.28 1.38 20.82
N LYS A 1064 -20.19 2.23 21.29
CA LYS A 1064 -20.35 2.58 22.71
C LYS A 1064 -21.17 1.54 23.51
N ASN A 1065 -21.64 0.46 22.88
CA ASN A 1065 -22.56 -0.53 23.47
C ASN A 1065 -23.87 0.10 23.99
N LYS A 1066 -24.35 1.16 23.34
CA LYS A 1066 -25.60 1.87 23.72
C LYS A 1066 -26.74 1.70 22.74
N LEU A 1067 -26.44 1.21 21.54
CA LEU A 1067 -27.41 0.96 20.49
C LEU A 1067 -28.18 -0.34 20.72
N VAL A 1068 -29.51 -0.29 20.57
CA VAL A 1068 -30.35 -1.46 20.34
C VAL A 1068 -30.95 -1.38 18.95
N ARG A 1069 -30.87 -2.48 18.20
CA ARG A 1069 -31.43 -2.58 16.85
C ARG A 1069 -32.75 -3.33 16.90
N ILE A 1070 -33.83 -2.67 16.47
CA ILE A 1070 -35.17 -3.23 16.40
C ILE A 1070 -35.55 -3.34 14.92
N MET A 1071 -35.74 -4.58 14.46
CA MET A 1071 -36.20 -4.83 13.08
C MET A 1071 -37.65 -4.35 12.95
N ALA A 1072 -37.88 -3.26 12.21
CA ALA A 1072 -39.18 -2.60 12.07
C ALA A 1072 -40.05 -3.23 10.97
N LYS A 1073 -40.06 -4.56 10.90
CA LYS A 1073 -40.84 -5.39 9.98
C LYS A 1073 -41.90 -6.18 10.76
N GLY A 1074 -43.18 -6.02 10.42
CA GLY A 1074 -44.30 -6.64 11.13
C GLY A 1074 -45.36 -5.63 11.54
N THR A 1075 -46.27 -6.07 12.41
CA THR A 1075 -47.33 -5.25 13.00
C THR A 1075 -46.77 -4.29 14.05
N VAL A 1076 -47.50 -3.23 14.37
CA VAL A 1076 -47.09 -2.24 15.38
C VAL A 1076 -46.90 -2.90 16.75
N ASP A 1077 -47.75 -3.87 17.10
CA ASP A 1077 -47.71 -4.55 18.39
C ASP A 1077 -46.52 -5.51 18.54
N GLU A 1078 -46.14 -6.23 17.46
CA GLU A 1078 -44.95 -7.08 17.45
C GLU A 1078 -43.67 -6.24 17.65
N ILE A 1079 -43.57 -5.11 16.95
CA ILE A 1079 -42.44 -4.19 17.09
C ILE A 1079 -42.42 -3.61 18.52
N PHE A 1080 -43.58 -3.24 19.06
CA PHE A 1080 -43.68 -2.70 20.41
C PHE A 1080 -43.27 -3.73 21.47
N ALA A 1081 -43.62 -5.00 21.31
CA ALA A 1081 -43.19 -6.07 22.22
C ALA A 1081 -41.66 -6.21 22.28
N MET A 1082 -40.97 -6.06 21.14
CA MET A 1082 -39.49 -6.05 21.10
C MET A 1082 -38.89 -4.85 21.83
N VAL A 1083 -39.48 -3.66 21.64
CA VAL A 1083 -39.06 -2.44 22.35
C VAL A 1083 -39.27 -2.59 23.85
N VAL A 1084 -40.40 -3.15 24.27
CA VAL A 1084 -40.75 -3.40 25.67
C VAL A 1084 -39.70 -4.28 26.34
N LYS A 1085 -39.29 -5.38 25.70
CA LYS A 1085 -38.26 -6.27 26.23
C LYS A 1085 -36.94 -5.54 26.53
N HIS A 1086 -36.59 -4.54 25.73
CA HIS A 1086 -35.39 -3.73 25.95
C HIS A 1086 -35.60 -2.69 27.05
N LEU A 1087 -36.70 -1.93 26.98
CA LEU A 1087 -36.95 -0.84 27.92
C LEU A 1087 -37.24 -1.32 29.34
N ASP A 1088 -37.90 -2.47 29.53
CA ASP A 1088 -38.11 -3.04 30.87
C ASP A 1088 -36.75 -3.31 31.57
N VAL A 1089 -35.73 -3.80 30.84
CA VAL A 1089 -34.36 -4.01 31.37
C VAL A 1089 -33.69 -2.67 31.71
N MET A 1090 -33.78 -1.70 30.79
CA MET A 1090 -33.15 -0.39 30.98
C MET A 1090 -33.79 0.39 32.13
N MET A 1091 -35.11 0.31 32.31
CA MET A 1091 -35.81 1.01 33.37
C MET A 1091 -35.61 0.34 34.74
N ALA A 1092 -35.41 -0.98 34.81
CA ALA A 1092 -35.13 -1.70 36.06
C ALA A 1092 -33.73 -1.46 36.66
N THR A 1093 -32.80 -0.89 35.88
CA THR A 1093 -31.43 -0.54 36.31
C THR A 1093 -31.29 0.93 36.73
N THR A 1094 -32.41 1.60 36.99
CA THR A 1094 -32.51 2.98 37.50
C THR A 1094 -33.12 2.96 38.89
#